data_AF-A0A0T6W3Y4-F1
#
_entry.id   AF-A0A0T6W3Y4-F1
#
_cell.length_a   1.000
_cell.length_b   1.000
_cell.length_c   1.000
_cell.angle_alpha   90.00
_cell.angle_beta   90.00
_cell.angle_gamma   90.00
#
_symmetry.space_group_name_H-M   'P 1'
#
loop_
_entity.id
_entity.type
_entity.pdbx_description
1 polymer ?
#
loop_
_entity_poly.entity_id
_entity_poly.type
_entity_poly.pdbx_seq_one_letter_code
_entity_poly.pdbx_strand_id
1 'polypeptide(L)'
;MEPEKQGQDQTPPPAVPNQLSFLWLSAAIFLMFLWLQDSGQPQQQELAYSEFKEAVLSGQVSEVTLQNEEIRGQFTDSGSSQFSSDTGPASRSFITVRPPVEDTELLALLERQEVTIRGARSGRPWWQELILGFLPWILLLALMFWFWGAAQKRMTGGNSPFDYAKSKARRARKETSTTTLDDVAGIESAKRDISEIIDFLKTPEKYRRLGAVMPKGVLLVGPPGTGKTLLARAIAGEAEVPFFSISASEFIEMFVGVGAARVRDMFQNARKEAPALIFIDELDAIGRSRGAGLGGGHDEREQTLNQILTEMDGFEAHENVLVLAATNRPDVLDSALLRPGRFDRKITLDRPHKDAREAILKVHVRKVPLAGDVNLAQLAARTTGFSGADLKNLVNEAALTAARENLDEVTAHCFEVARDRIILGEERDAQLTPEEREVVAYHECGHALMAYYMPKADPLTKVTIIPHGMAMGVTEQTPREDKYNYTESYLRDRIKVMLGGRSAEKIIYGEVSTGAQNDLKEATKLLRRMIGQWGMSEKVGPLGLGIGEEHVFLGREMGAPREYSEKLAEMIDSEIQTQLMDLERFTVAFLTEHRKELDALAKAVMERETMESEEIEQVLNDAGNRKNA
;
A
#
# COMPACT_ATOMS: atom_id res chain seq x y z
N MET A 1 -49.61 41.64 -13.14
CA MET A 1 -49.12 40.58 -12.24
C MET A 1 -48.00 39.88 -12.98
N GLU A 2 -46.79 40.42 -12.82
CA GLU A 2 -45.54 39.82 -13.30
C GLU A 2 -45.08 38.73 -12.33
N PRO A 3 -44.51 37.60 -12.80
CA PRO A 3 -43.91 36.61 -11.94
C PRO A 3 -42.47 36.99 -11.57
N GLU A 4 -42.14 36.75 -10.30
CA GLU A 4 -40.85 36.98 -9.64
C GLU A 4 -39.67 36.30 -10.37
N LYS A 5 -38.59 37.06 -10.57
CA LYS A 5 -37.26 36.51 -10.86
C LYS A 5 -36.58 36.16 -9.53
N GLN A 6 -36.31 34.87 -9.33
CA GLN A 6 -35.46 34.38 -8.25
C GLN A 6 -34.02 34.87 -8.43
N GLY A 7 -33.48 35.51 -7.38
CA GLY A 7 -32.11 35.98 -7.30
C GLY A 7 -31.13 34.82 -7.12
N GLN A 8 -30.02 34.88 -7.86
CA GLN A 8 -28.87 33.99 -7.72
C GLN A 8 -28.12 34.32 -6.43
N ASP A 9 -27.91 33.30 -5.59
CA ASP A 9 -27.10 33.36 -4.38
C ASP A 9 -25.62 33.45 -4.77
N GLN A 10 -25.03 34.65 -4.67
CA GLN A 10 -23.59 34.87 -4.82
C GLN A 10 -22.93 34.71 -3.44
N THR A 11 -22.32 33.55 -3.17
CA THR A 11 -21.40 33.40 -2.04
C THR A 11 -20.23 34.38 -2.19
N PRO A 12 -19.89 35.20 -1.18
CA PRO A 12 -18.71 36.06 -1.25
C PRO A 12 -17.43 35.19 -1.25
N PRO A 13 -16.35 35.60 -1.94
CA PRO A 13 -15.10 34.85 -1.93
C PRO A 13 -14.50 34.79 -0.51
N PRO A 14 -13.74 33.74 -0.17
CA PRO A 14 -13.18 33.59 1.17
C PRO A 14 -12.27 34.78 1.50
N ALA A 15 -12.63 35.54 2.52
CA ALA A 15 -11.77 36.58 3.08
C ALA A 15 -10.51 35.89 3.62
N VAL A 16 -9.38 36.13 2.94
CA VAL A 16 -8.06 35.69 3.41
C VAL A 16 -7.87 36.22 4.84
N PRO A 17 -7.48 35.38 5.80
CA PRO A 17 -7.20 35.84 7.16
C PRO A 17 -6.19 36.98 7.10
N ASN A 18 -6.44 38.09 7.81
CA ASN A 18 -5.57 39.29 7.80
C ASN A 18 -4.08 39.00 8.13
N GLN A 19 -3.78 37.80 8.65
CA GLN A 19 -2.42 37.31 8.90
C GLN A 19 -1.72 36.78 7.63
N LEU A 20 -2.45 36.18 6.70
CA LEU A 20 -1.90 35.71 5.41
C LEU A 20 -1.59 36.88 4.48
N SER A 21 -2.44 37.90 4.43
CA SER A 21 -2.17 39.13 3.68
C SER A 21 -0.92 39.85 4.18
N PHE A 22 -0.61 39.76 5.48
CA PHE A 22 0.60 40.31 6.08
C PHE A 22 1.86 39.55 5.63
N LEU A 23 1.83 38.22 5.64
CA LEU A 23 2.95 37.39 5.17
C LEU A 23 3.26 37.69 3.71
N TRP A 24 2.24 37.80 2.85
CA TRP A 24 2.41 38.15 1.44
C TRP A 24 2.97 39.55 1.24
N LEU A 25 2.55 40.55 2.03
CA LEU A 25 3.10 41.91 1.97
C LEU A 25 4.58 41.94 2.41
N SER A 26 4.92 41.25 3.50
CA SER A 26 6.30 41.16 3.98
C SER A 26 7.21 40.42 2.99
N ALA A 27 6.71 39.35 2.36
CA ALA A 27 7.42 38.61 1.33
C ALA A 27 7.63 39.47 0.07
N ALA A 28 6.62 40.26 -0.34
CA ALA A 28 6.72 41.15 -1.48
C ALA A 28 7.77 42.27 -1.27
N ILE A 29 7.81 42.88 -0.08
CA ILE A 29 8.82 43.89 0.27
C ILE A 29 10.23 43.27 0.30
N PHE A 30 10.36 42.07 0.85
CA PHE A 30 11.63 41.35 0.88
C PHE A 30 12.12 40.97 -0.52
N LEU A 31 11.23 40.44 -1.37
CA LEU A 31 11.54 40.12 -2.77
C LEU A 31 11.89 41.36 -3.60
N MET A 32 11.19 42.48 -3.39
CA MET A 32 11.52 43.76 -4.03
C MET A 32 12.93 44.23 -3.63
N PHE A 33 13.32 44.05 -2.37
CA PHE A 33 14.65 44.40 -1.89
C PHE A 33 15.74 43.50 -2.48
N LEU A 34 15.51 42.18 -2.56
CA LEU A 34 16.42 41.24 -3.21
C LEU A 34 16.61 41.59 -4.70
N TRP A 35 15.53 41.93 -5.40
CA TRP A 35 15.59 42.32 -6.81
C TRP A 35 16.40 43.61 -7.03
N LEU A 36 16.26 44.59 -6.13
CA LEU A 36 17.02 45.84 -6.21
C LEU A 36 18.52 45.62 -5.95
N GLN A 37 18.88 44.62 -5.15
CA GLN A 37 20.27 44.28 -4.83
C GLN A 37 21.01 43.56 -5.98
N ASP A 38 20.28 42.82 -6.81
CA ASP A 38 20.84 42.04 -7.93
C ASP A 38 21.11 42.89 -9.19
N SER A 39 20.36 43.97 -9.38
CA SER A 39 20.37 44.78 -10.61
C SER A 39 21.63 45.65 -10.88
N GLY A 40 22.72 45.49 -10.12
CA GLY A 40 23.85 46.42 -10.11
C GLY A 40 25.25 45.87 -10.41
N GLN A 41 25.45 44.57 -10.65
CA GLN A 41 26.80 44.02 -10.90
C GLN A 41 27.07 43.78 -12.41
N PRO A 42 28.06 44.46 -13.03
CA PRO A 42 28.48 44.13 -14.39
C PRO A 42 29.09 42.72 -14.43
N GLN A 43 28.74 41.93 -15.45
CA GLN A 43 29.33 40.60 -15.67
C GLN A 43 30.86 40.73 -15.83
N GLN A 44 31.61 40.19 -14.88
CA GLN A 44 33.06 40.11 -14.90
C GLN A 44 33.45 38.65 -15.12
N GLN A 45 34.45 38.42 -15.97
CA GLN A 45 34.97 37.08 -16.19
C GLN A 45 36.01 36.72 -15.13
N GLU A 46 35.84 35.56 -14.47
CA GLU A 46 36.82 35.05 -13.52
C GLU A 46 37.95 34.32 -14.26
N LEU A 47 39.20 34.73 -14.01
CA LEU A 47 40.40 34.09 -14.56
C LEU A 47 41.23 33.47 -13.44
N ALA A 48 41.89 32.34 -13.73
CA ALA A 48 42.91 31.84 -12.83
C ALA A 48 44.13 32.77 -12.84
N TYR A 49 44.81 32.91 -11.71
CA TYR A 49 45.97 33.81 -11.59
C TYR A 49 47.12 33.48 -12.57
N SER A 50 47.29 32.20 -12.89
CA SER A 50 48.25 31.74 -13.91
C SER A 50 47.85 32.19 -15.32
N GLU A 51 46.56 32.09 -15.66
CA GLU A 51 46.01 32.53 -16.95
C GLU A 51 46.11 34.05 -17.09
N PHE A 52 45.89 34.78 -16.01
CA PHE A 52 46.12 36.22 -15.96
C PHE A 52 47.58 36.57 -16.26
N LYS A 53 48.56 35.90 -15.66
CA LYS A 53 49.97 36.15 -15.96
C LYS A 53 50.30 35.89 -17.44
N GLU A 54 49.74 34.84 -18.02
CA GLU A 54 49.89 34.52 -19.44
C GLU A 54 49.23 35.58 -20.34
N ALA A 55 48.04 36.06 -19.97
CA ALA A 55 47.35 37.15 -20.65
C ALA A 55 48.14 38.46 -20.59
N VAL A 56 48.84 38.75 -19.49
CA VAL A 56 49.72 39.92 -19.39
C VAL A 56 50.97 39.74 -20.25
N LEU A 57 51.63 38.57 -20.23
CA LEU A 57 52.81 38.28 -21.05
C LEU A 57 52.53 38.36 -22.56
N SER A 58 51.31 38.01 -22.97
CA SER A 58 50.84 38.05 -24.36
C SER A 58 50.31 39.42 -24.81
N GLY A 59 50.37 40.45 -23.95
CA GLY A 59 49.92 41.81 -24.28
C GLY A 59 48.41 41.97 -24.41
N GLN A 60 47.64 41.08 -23.77
CA GLN A 60 46.18 41.01 -23.91
C GLN A 60 45.42 41.81 -22.84
N VAL A 61 46.14 42.48 -21.94
CA VAL A 61 45.59 43.26 -20.82
C VAL A 61 45.93 44.74 -21.00
N SER A 62 44.94 45.62 -20.92
CA SER A 62 45.10 47.07 -21.12
C SER A 62 45.26 47.85 -19.81
N GLU A 63 44.45 47.51 -18.81
CA GLU A 63 44.41 48.19 -17.53
C GLU A 63 44.25 47.16 -16.40
N VAL A 64 44.97 47.36 -15.30
CA VAL A 64 44.85 46.56 -14.08
C VAL A 64 44.65 47.46 -12.88
N THR A 65 43.58 47.17 -12.14
CA THR A 65 43.26 47.77 -10.84
C THR A 65 43.57 46.76 -9.73
N LEU A 66 44.52 47.09 -8.86
CA LEU A 66 44.92 46.24 -7.73
C LEU A 66 44.12 46.64 -6.48
N GLN A 67 43.36 45.69 -5.91
CA GLN A 67 42.57 45.88 -4.68
C GLN A 67 42.82 44.72 -3.70
N ASN A 68 43.74 44.92 -2.75
CA ASN A 68 44.14 43.91 -1.75
C ASN A 68 44.57 42.57 -2.38
N GLU A 69 43.70 41.57 -2.37
CA GLU A 69 43.91 40.23 -2.95
C GLU A 69 43.21 40.08 -4.31
N GLU A 70 42.29 40.98 -4.65
CA GLU A 70 41.60 40.99 -5.95
C GLU A 70 42.34 41.88 -6.94
N ILE A 71 42.53 41.36 -8.14
CA ILE A 71 43.03 42.09 -9.30
C ILE A 71 41.88 42.16 -10.30
N ARG A 72 41.44 43.37 -10.60
CA ARG A 72 40.40 43.63 -11.60
C ARG A 72 41.04 44.31 -12.80
N GLY A 73 40.82 43.83 -14.00
CA GLY A 73 41.44 44.42 -15.18
C GLY A 73 40.51 44.50 -16.38
N GLN A 74 40.96 45.23 -17.38
CA GLN A 74 40.33 45.29 -18.69
C GLN A 74 41.23 44.63 -19.72
N PHE A 75 40.62 43.87 -20.62
CA PHE A 75 41.33 43.30 -21.76
C PHE A 75 41.60 44.37 -22.83
N THR A 76 42.56 44.11 -23.71
CA THR A 76 42.63 44.78 -25.03
C THR A 76 41.59 44.17 -25.97
N ASP A 77 41.33 44.82 -27.11
CA ASP A 77 40.34 44.32 -28.09
C ASP A 77 40.65 42.87 -28.54
N SER A 78 41.93 42.51 -28.68
CA SER A 78 42.37 41.15 -28.96
C SER A 78 42.13 40.18 -27.80
N GLY A 79 42.40 40.57 -26.55
CA GLY A 79 42.14 39.73 -25.38
C GLY A 79 40.65 39.45 -25.14
N SER A 80 39.80 40.47 -25.35
CA SER A 80 38.35 40.34 -25.12
C SER A 80 37.66 39.32 -26.02
N SER A 81 38.21 39.08 -27.21
CA SER A 81 37.68 38.10 -28.19
C SER A 81 38.23 36.68 -27.97
N GLN A 82 39.42 36.55 -27.37
CA GLN A 82 40.00 35.23 -27.07
C GLN A 82 39.42 34.63 -25.78
N PHE A 83 39.11 35.47 -24.81
CA PHE A 83 38.55 35.03 -23.53
C PHE A 83 37.01 35.12 -23.49
N SER A 84 36.33 35.64 -24.51
CA SER A 84 34.87 35.61 -24.54
C SER A 84 34.34 34.16 -24.58
N SER A 85 33.59 33.77 -23.54
CA SER A 85 32.89 32.49 -23.50
C SER A 85 31.87 32.38 -24.65
N ASP A 86 31.78 31.21 -25.28
CA ASP A 86 30.93 30.87 -26.46
C ASP A 86 29.40 31.10 -26.29
N THR A 87 28.95 31.62 -25.14
CA THR A 87 27.54 31.77 -24.76
C THR A 87 27.19 33.11 -24.12
N GLY A 88 27.95 34.19 -24.37
CA GLY A 88 27.59 35.53 -23.88
C GLY A 88 28.36 36.67 -24.55
N PRO A 89 27.90 37.94 -24.42
CA PRO A 89 28.62 39.10 -24.94
C PRO A 89 30.02 39.19 -24.33
N ALA A 90 31.03 39.50 -25.16
CA ALA A 90 32.43 39.58 -24.74
C ALA A 90 32.60 40.52 -23.54
N SER A 91 32.93 39.95 -22.37
CA SER A 91 33.15 40.71 -21.15
C SER A 91 34.49 41.43 -21.24
N ARG A 92 34.45 42.77 -21.30
CA ARG A 92 35.67 43.60 -21.39
C ARG A 92 36.49 43.64 -20.11
N SER A 93 35.94 43.14 -19.00
CA SER A 93 36.56 43.16 -17.68
C SER A 93 36.69 41.76 -17.09
N PHE A 94 37.82 41.51 -16.44
CA PHE A 94 38.11 40.27 -15.72
C PHE A 94 38.42 40.55 -14.24
N ILE A 95 38.26 39.50 -13.43
CA ILE A 95 38.67 39.45 -12.03
C ILE A 95 39.53 38.21 -11.80
N THR A 96 40.65 38.37 -11.08
CA THR A 96 41.49 37.27 -10.63
C THR A 96 41.89 37.51 -9.19
N VAL A 97 41.99 36.43 -8.41
CA VAL A 97 42.47 36.49 -7.03
C VAL A 97 43.96 36.17 -7.00
N ARG A 98 44.76 37.05 -6.39
CA ARG A 98 46.19 36.83 -6.17
C ARG A 98 46.37 35.84 -5.02
N PRO A 99 47.17 34.76 -5.19
CA PRO A 99 47.53 33.87 -4.10
C PRO A 99 48.19 34.66 -2.94
N PRO A 100 48.04 34.22 -1.67
CA PRO A 100 48.57 34.92 -0.50
C PRO A 100 50.11 34.84 -0.37
N VAL A 101 50.82 34.52 -1.45
CA VAL A 101 52.30 34.54 -1.55
C VAL A 101 52.69 35.85 -2.24
N GLU A 102 53.61 36.61 -1.65
CA GLU A 102 54.10 37.86 -2.25
C GLU A 102 54.83 37.57 -3.56
N ASP A 103 54.20 37.94 -4.67
CA ASP A 103 54.80 37.89 -6.00
C ASP A 103 55.46 39.23 -6.33
N THR A 104 56.75 39.35 -6.04
CA THR A 104 57.57 40.54 -6.33
C THR A 104 57.80 40.77 -7.82
N GLU A 105 57.58 39.77 -8.69
CA GLU A 105 57.83 39.87 -10.13
C GLU A 105 56.63 40.46 -10.89
N LEU A 106 55.42 40.41 -10.32
CA LEU A 106 54.19 40.85 -10.99
C LEU A 106 54.21 42.34 -11.37
N LEU A 107 54.66 43.20 -10.46
CA LEU A 107 54.75 44.65 -10.72
C LEU A 107 55.74 44.95 -11.85
N ALA A 108 56.91 44.29 -11.83
CA ALA A 108 57.91 44.42 -12.88
C ALA A 108 57.41 43.88 -14.23
N LEU A 109 56.58 42.83 -14.22
CA LEU A 109 55.98 42.25 -15.42
C LEU A 109 54.92 43.18 -16.04
N LEU A 110 54.08 43.82 -15.21
CA LEU A 110 53.08 44.79 -15.66
C LEU A 110 53.72 46.07 -16.23
N GLU A 111 54.81 46.56 -15.62
CA GLU A 111 55.57 47.70 -16.12
C GLU A 111 56.27 47.41 -17.45
N ARG A 112 56.84 46.20 -17.62
CA ARG A 112 57.49 45.78 -18.87
C ARG A 112 56.54 45.69 -20.08
N GLN A 113 55.27 45.42 -19.83
CA GLN A 113 54.24 45.29 -20.87
C GLN A 113 53.38 46.56 -21.02
N GLU A 114 53.81 47.69 -20.42
CA GLU A 114 53.14 48.99 -20.49
C GLU A 114 51.66 49.00 -20.05
N VAL A 115 51.29 48.13 -19.11
CA VAL A 115 49.90 48.04 -18.61
C VAL A 115 49.59 49.19 -17.65
N THR A 116 48.43 49.83 -17.80
CA THR A 116 48.04 50.94 -16.91
C THR A 116 47.63 50.41 -15.53
N ILE A 117 48.35 50.80 -14.48
CA ILE A 117 48.06 50.38 -13.10
C ILE A 117 47.23 51.45 -12.37
N ARG A 118 46.03 51.09 -11.90
CA ARG A 118 45.20 51.93 -11.01
C ARG A 118 45.12 51.33 -9.60
N GLY A 119 45.21 52.18 -8.58
CA GLY A 119 44.89 51.78 -7.20
C GLY A 119 43.43 52.10 -6.88
N ALA A 120 42.63 51.11 -6.50
CA ALA A 120 41.28 51.37 -6.00
C ALA A 120 41.33 51.82 -4.53
N ARG A 121 40.52 52.83 -4.17
CA ARG A 121 40.29 53.16 -2.75
C ARG A 121 39.44 52.05 -2.13
N SER A 122 39.85 51.59 -0.95
CA SER A 122 39.16 50.59 -0.14
C SER A 122 37.66 50.89 -0.03
N GLY A 123 36.85 49.83 -0.12
CA GLY A 123 35.38 49.88 -0.17
C GLY A 123 34.71 50.60 1.00
N ARG A 124 33.39 50.73 0.93
CA ARG A 124 32.57 51.43 1.94
C ARG A 124 32.94 50.93 3.35
N PRO A 125 33.01 51.81 4.37
CA PRO A 125 33.30 51.38 5.73
C PRO A 125 32.37 50.24 6.17
N TRP A 126 32.92 49.21 6.82
CA TRP A 126 32.20 48.01 7.25
C TRP A 126 30.87 48.29 7.98
N TRP A 127 30.80 49.40 8.74
CA TRP A 127 29.59 49.81 9.45
C TRP A 127 28.46 50.26 8.51
N GLN A 128 28.77 50.80 7.33
CA GLN A 128 27.77 51.15 6.32
C GLN A 128 27.20 49.90 5.65
N GLU A 129 28.03 48.90 5.35
CA GLU A 129 27.57 47.60 4.83
C GLU A 129 26.70 46.87 5.86
N LEU A 130 27.09 46.92 7.13
CA LEU A 130 26.32 46.35 8.22
C LEU A 130 24.97 47.05 8.38
N ILE A 131 24.92 48.39 8.36
CA ILE A 131 23.64 49.11 8.44
C ILE A 131 22.76 48.77 7.25
N LEU A 132 23.25 48.84 6.00
CA LEU A 132 22.40 48.52 4.83
C LEU A 132 21.96 47.05 4.80
N GLY A 133 22.80 46.12 5.27
CA GLY A 133 22.47 44.69 5.32
C GLY A 133 21.46 44.35 6.42
N PHE A 134 21.53 45.01 7.57
CA PHE A 134 20.65 44.75 8.72
C PHE A 134 19.40 45.63 8.76
N LEU A 135 19.37 46.79 8.09
CA LEU A 135 18.20 47.67 8.03
C LEU A 135 16.91 46.94 7.62
N PRO A 136 16.90 46.06 6.60
CA PRO A 136 15.70 45.30 6.21
C PRO A 136 15.22 44.36 7.31
N TRP A 137 16.15 43.67 7.98
CA TRP A 137 15.85 42.77 9.09
C TRP A 137 15.31 43.51 10.30
N ILE A 138 15.88 44.67 10.63
CA ILE A 138 15.42 45.51 11.73
C ILE A 138 14.02 46.05 11.44
N LEU A 139 13.75 46.49 10.21
CA LEU A 139 12.44 47.02 9.80
C LEU A 139 11.37 45.93 9.81
N LEU A 140 11.71 44.71 9.36
CA LEU A 140 10.84 43.54 9.42
C LEU A 140 10.54 43.12 10.87
N LEU A 141 11.55 43.07 11.74
CA LEU A 141 11.38 42.77 13.16
C LEU A 141 10.56 43.83 13.88
N ALA A 142 10.76 45.12 13.59
CA ALA A 142 9.98 46.21 14.17
C ALA A 142 8.50 46.15 13.75
N LEU A 143 8.22 45.85 12.48
CA LEU A 143 6.87 45.63 11.96
C LEU A 143 6.20 44.43 12.65
N MET A 144 6.95 43.34 12.82
CA MET A 144 6.47 42.13 13.49
C MET A 144 6.15 42.40 14.96
N PHE A 145 7.01 43.13 15.69
CA PHE A 145 6.80 43.46 17.10
C PHE A 145 5.61 44.40 17.33
N TRP A 146 5.44 45.41 16.46
CA TRP A 146 4.28 46.31 16.50
C TRP A 146 2.97 45.55 16.27
N PHE A 147 2.97 44.60 15.33
CA PHE A 147 1.81 43.74 15.07
C PHE A 147 1.55 42.73 16.21
N TRP A 148 2.60 42.16 16.82
CA TRP A 148 2.44 41.29 17.99
C TRP A 148 1.85 42.04 19.18
N GLY A 149 2.29 43.28 19.44
CA GLY A 149 1.68 44.14 20.46
C GLY A 149 0.20 44.49 20.19
N ALA A 150 -0.18 44.61 18.91
CA ALA A 150 -1.57 44.84 18.50
C ALA A 150 -2.43 43.57 18.51
N ALA A 151 -1.86 42.41 18.18
CA ALA A 151 -2.52 41.10 18.18
C ALA A 151 -2.72 40.57 19.61
N GLN A 152 -1.74 40.79 20.50
CA GLN A 152 -1.81 40.37 21.90
C GLN A 152 -2.91 41.11 22.66
N LYS A 153 -3.18 42.39 22.33
CA LYS A 153 -4.34 43.14 22.86
C LYS A 153 -5.71 42.61 22.39
N ARG A 154 -5.76 41.81 21.31
CA ARG A 154 -6.97 41.11 20.84
C ARG A 154 -7.05 39.66 21.33
N MET A 155 -5.95 39.06 21.79
CA MET A 155 -5.88 37.70 22.33
C MET A 155 -5.90 37.61 23.87
N THR A 156 -5.78 38.72 24.61
CA THR A 156 -5.90 38.75 26.09
C THR A 156 -7.34 38.54 26.61
N GLY A 157 -8.26 38.08 25.77
CA GLY A 157 -9.60 37.61 26.12
C GLY A 157 -9.84 36.16 25.68
N GLY A 158 -9.00 35.20 26.09
CA GLY A 158 -9.30 33.77 25.92
C GLY A 158 -8.08 32.84 25.93
N ASN A 159 -7.98 32.05 27.01
CA ASN A 159 -7.21 30.82 27.26
C ASN A 159 -5.70 30.70 26.90
N SER A 160 -4.96 30.21 27.90
CA SER A 160 -3.51 29.99 27.93
C SER A 160 -3.02 28.84 27.02
N PRO A 161 -1.79 28.91 26.45
CA PRO A 161 -1.22 27.89 25.55
C PRO A 161 -0.97 26.50 26.14
N PHE A 162 -1.07 26.32 27.47
CA PHE A 162 -0.83 25.02 28.13
C PHE A 162 -1.95 23.99 27.96
N ASP A 163 -3.14 24.40 27.49
CA ASP A 163 -4.28 23.50 27.24
C ASP A 163 -4.22 22.77 25.87
N TYR A 164 -3.24 23.09 25.04
CA TYR A 164 -3.08 22.46 23.72
C TYR A 164 -2.54 21.02 23.84
N ALA A 165 -1.87 20.67 24.94
CA ALA A 165 -1.37 19.31 25.21
C ALA A 165 -2.45 18.35 25.74
N LYS A 166 -3.63 18.85 26.14
CA LYS A 166 -4.70 18.03 26.77
C LYS A 166 -5.98 17.86 25.96
N SER A 167 -6.15 18.53 24.82
CA SER A 167 -7.50 18.70 24.26
C SER A 167 -7.75 18.30 22.79
N LYS A 168 -6.83 17.64 22.08
CA LYS A 168 -7.11 17.22 20.68
C LYS A 168 -6.55 15.86 20.20
N ALA A 169 -6.35 14.90 21.11
CA ALA A 169 -6.23 13.49 20.69
C ALA A 169 -7.59 12.81 20.89
N ARG A 170 -8.12 12.11 19.88
CA ARG A 170 -9.32 11.26 20.01
C ARG A 170 -9.11 10.33 21.21
N ARG A 171 -9.80 10.58 22.32
CA ARG A 171 -9.85 9.66 23.46
C ARG A 171 -10.38 8.33 22.96
N ALA A 172 -9.89 7.21 23.51
CA ALA A 172 -10.45 5.89 23.26
C ALA A 172 -11.98 5.99 23.33
N ARG A 173 -12.65 5.71 22.21
CA ARG A 173 -14.08 5.98 22.07
C ARG A 173 -14.81 4.94 22.90
N LYS A 174 -15.43 5.38 23.99
CA LYS A 174 -16.39 4.56 24.73
C LYS A 174 -17.57 4.31 23.80
N GLU A 175 -17.71 3.09 23.33
CA GLU A 175 -18.85 2.66 22.52
C GLU A 175 -19.69 1.68 23.35
N THR A 176 -21.01 1.87 23.36
CA THR A 176 -21.93 0.81 23.77
C THR A 176 -22.19 -0.04 22.53
N SER A 177 -21.63 -1.25 22.52
CA SER A 177 -21.87 -2.19 21.42
C SER A 177 -23.29 -2.74 21.54
N THR A 178 -24.08 -2.63 20.47
CA THR A 178 -25.36 -3.33 20.32
C THR A 178 -25.24 -4.68 19.60
N THR A 179 -24.03 -5.01 19.14
CA THR A 179 -23.76 -6.27 18.43
C THR A 179 -23.67 -7.41 19.43
N THR A 180 -24.32 -8.53 19.12
CA THR A 180 -24.34 -9.73 19.97
C THR A 180 -23.65 -10.91 19.27
N LEU A 181 -23.49 -12.04 19.96
CA LEU A 181 -22.94 -13.26 19.34
C LEU A 181 -23.82 -13.82 18.21
N ASP A 182 -25.10 -13.47 18.15
CA ASP A 182 -26.06 -13.87 17.10
C ASP A 182 -25.83 -13.16 15.75
N ASP A 183 -25.10 -12.04 15.77
CA ASP A 183 -24.67 -11.29 14.58
C ASP A 183 -23.34 -11.83 14.01
N VAL A 184 -22.70 -12.75 14.73
CA VAL A 184 -21.47 -13.41 14.30
C VAL A 184 -21.83 -14.84 13.88
N ALA A 185 -21.45 -15.25 12.68
CA ALA A 185 -21.73 -16.60 12.17
C ALA A 185 -20.47 -17.28 11.66
N GLY A 186 -20.50 -18.62 11.59
CA GLY A 186 -19.48 -19.41 10.91
C GLY A 186 -18.20 -19.69 11.71
N ILE A 187 -18.14 -19.30 13.00
CA ILE A 187 -16.97 -19.49 13.87
C ILE A 187 -17.32 -20.17 15.21
N GLU A 188 -17.98 -21.33 15.14
CA GLU A 188 -18.51 -22.04 16.32
C GLU A 188 -17.43 -22.55 17.30
N SER A 189 -16.21 -22.82 16.83
CA SER A 189 -15.07 -23.09 17.72
C SER A 189 -14.71 -21.85 18.54
N ALA A 190 -14.48 -20.71 17.89
CA ALA A 190 -14.14 -19.45 18.54
C ALA A 190 -15.26 -18.98 19.48
N LYS A 191 -16.54 -19.14 19.12
CA LYS A 191 -17.67 -18.81 19.99
C LYS A 191 -17.66 -19.61 21.29
N ARG A 192 -17.30 -20.90 21.27
CA ARG A 192 -17.20 -21.71 22.49
C ARG A 192 -16.11 -21.19 23.42
N ASP A 193 -14.92 -20.91 22.89
CA ASP A 193 -13.81 -20.35 23.66
C ASP A 193 -14.15 -18.97 24.25
N ILE A 194 -14.88 -18.16 23.48
CA ILE A 194 -15.29 -16.82 23.86
C ILE A 194 -16.45 -16.81 24.85
N SER A 195 -17.32 -17.83 24.82
CA SER A 195 -18.42 -17.95 25.77
C SER A 195 -17.90 -18.08 27.21
N GLU A 196 -16.77 -18.74 27.42
CA GLU A 196 -16.09 -18.80 28.72
C GLU A 196 -15.64 -17.41 29.18
N ILE A 197 -15.05 -16.63 28.27
CA ILE A 197 -14.58 -15.26 28.52
C ILE A 197 -15.77 -14.34 28.89
N ILE A 198 -16.89 -14.47 28.18
CA ILE A 198 -18.11 -13.70 28.43
C ILE A 198 -18.73 -14.07 29.78
N ASP A 199 -18.84 -15.36 30.12
CA ASP A 199 -19.35 -15.79 31.43
C ASP A 199 -18.47 -15.26 32.57
N PHE A 200 -17.15 -15.20 32.36
CA PHE A 200 -16.23 -14.60 33.32
C PHE A 200 -16.50 -13.09 33.48
N LEU A 201 -16.65 -12.34 32.38
CA LEU A 201 -16.94 -10.90 32.43
C LEU A 201 -18.27 -10.59 33.13
N LYS A 202 -19.30 -11.43 32.92
CA LYS A 202 -20.61 -11.31 33.58
C LYS A 202 -20.57 -11.70 35.06
N THR A 203 -19.85 -12.76 35.40
CA THR A 203 -19.89 -13.37 36.74
C THR A 203 -18.49 -13.66 37.31
N PRO A 204 -17.64 -12.64 37.53
CA PRO A 204 -16.24 -12.85 37.95
C PRO A 204 -16.12 -13.55 39.31
N GLU A 205 -17.06 -13.33 40.24
CA GLU A 205 -17.03 -13.93 41.58
C GLU A 205 -17.21 -15.46 41.57
N LYS A 206 -17.87 -16.01 40.54
CA LYS A 206 -18.00 -17.47 40.37
C LYS A 206 -16.63 -18.12 40.19
N TYR A 207 -15.77 -17.50 39.39
CA TYR A 207 -14.44 -18.00 39.07
C TYR A 207 -13.43 -17.70 40.17
N ARG A 208 -13.49 -16.49 40.76
CA ARG A 208 -12.62 -16.10 41.87
C ARG A 208 -12.74 -17.03 43.07
N ARG A 209 -13.97 -17.48 43.41
CA ARG A 209 -14.21 -18.46 44.48
C ARG A 209 -13.52 -19.81 44.25
N LEU A 210 -13.29 -20.17 43.00
CA LEU A 210 -12.61 -21.42 42.62
C LEU A 210 -11.09 -21.23 42.42
N GLY A 211 -10.57 -20.01 42.63
CA GLY A 211 -9.17 -19.68 42.40
C GLY A 211 -8.79 -19.57 40.92
N ALA A 212 -9.78 -19.52 40.01
CA ALA A 212 -9.53 -19.32 38.58
C ALA A 212 -9.19 -17.85 38.31
N VAL A 213 -8.13 -17.63 37.53
CA VAL A 213 -7.64 -16.30 37.14
C VAL A 213 -8.09 -16.00 35.72
N MET A 214 -8.61 -14.78 35.49
CA MET A 214 -8.98 -14.34 34.14
C MET A 214 -7.71 -14.29 33.25
N PRO A 215 -7.76 -14.78 32.00
CA PRO A 215 -6.72 -14.44 31.04
C PRO A 215 -6.65 -12.92 30.89
N LYS A 216 -5.47 -12.33 31.08
CA LYS A 216 -5.29 -10.88 31.01
C LYS A 216 -5.46 -10.36 29.58
N GLY A 217 -5.12 -11.18 28.59
CA GLY A 217 -5.22 -10.80 27.19
C GLY A 217 -5.48 -11.96 26.25
N VAL A 218 -6.27 -11.70 25.22
CA VAL A 218 -6.60 -12.66 24.16
C VAL A 218 -6.20 -12.07 22.81
N LEU A 219 -5.44 -12.82 22.04
CA LEU A 219 -5.03 -12.44 20.69
C LEU A 219 -5.92 -13.14 19.65
N LEU A 220 -6.69 -12.35 18.91
CA LEU A 220 -7.45 -12.75 17.75
C LEU A 220 -6.55 -12.73 16.51
N VAL A 221 -6.33 -13.90 15.92
CA VAL A 221 -5.41 -14.08 14.79
C VAL A 221 -6.17 -14.55 13.59
N GLY A 222 -5.98 -13.95 12.43
CA GLY A 222 -6.56 -14.49 11.21
C GLY A 222 -6.47 -13.51 10.05
N PRO A 223 -6.77 -13.96 8.82
CA PRO A 223 -6.78 -13.10 7.63
C PRO A 223 -7.67 -11.86 7.79
N PRO A 224 -7.45 -10.78 7.01
CA PRO A 224 -8.36 -9.64 7.02
C PRO A 224 -9.78 -10.07 6.63
N GLY A 225 -10.79 -9.37 7.15
CA GLY A 225 -12.19 -9.62 6.80
C GLY A 225 -12.85 -10.83 7.48
N THR A 226 -12.18 -11.56 8.36
CA THR A 226 -12.77 -12.71 9.10
C THR A 226 -13.62 -12.32 10.32
N GLY A 227 -13.86 -11.03 10.54
CA GLY A 227 -14.75 -10.56 11.61
C GLY A 227 -14.10 -10.40 12.98
N LYS A 228 -12.77 -10.26 13.08
CA LYS A 228 -12.06 -10.04 14.36
C LYS A 228 -12.61 -8.86 15.17
N THR A 229 -12.76 -7.69 14.53
CA THR A 229 -13.33 -6.48 15.14
C THR A 229 -14.81 -6.65 15.49
N LEU A 230 -15.57 -7.35 14.63
CA LEU A 230 -16.98 -7.66 14.87
C LEU A 230 -17.14 -8.56 16.10
N LEU A 231 -16.28 -9.56 16.24
CA LEU A 231 -16.26 -10.49 17.37
C LEU A 231 -15.92 -9.78 18.68
N ALA A 232 -14.93 -8.87 18.67
CA ALA A 232 -14.62 -8.05 19.85
C ALA A 232 -15.80 -7.18 20.29
N ARG A 233 -16.53 -6.57 19.32
CA ARG A 233 -17.77 -5.84 19.59
C ARG A 233 -18.88 -6.73 20.12
N ALA A 234 -19.01 -7.95 19.59
CA ALA A 234 -19.99 -8.94 20.03
C ALA A 234 -19.71 -9.40 21.48
N ILE A 235 -18.44 -9.57 21.87
CA ILE A 235 -18.05 -9.91 23.25
C ILE A 235 -18.49 -8.80 24.21
N ALA A 236 -18.20 -7.54 23.88
CA ALA A 236 -18.59 -6.42 24.73
C ALA A 236 -20.10 -6.26 24.85
N GLY A 237 -20.83 -6.41 23.73
CA GLY A 237 -22.28 -6.31 23.70
C GLY A 237 -22.96 -7.45 24.46
N GLU A 238 -22.48 -8.68 24.26
CA GLU A 238 -23.00 -9.85 24.97
C GLU A 238 -22.71 -9.75 26.47
N ALA A 239 -21.52 -9.30 26.88
CA ALA A 239 -21.15 -9.13 28.28
C ALA A 239 -21.71 -7.84 28.93
N GLU A 240 -22.32 -6.95 28.15
CA GLU A 240 -22.85 -5.64 28.60
C GLU A 240 -21.81 -4.76 29.31
N VAL A 241 -20.53 -4.82 28.88
CA VAL A 241 -19.42 -4.05 29.46
C VAL A 241 -18.99 -2.88 28.57
N PRO A 242 -18.42 -1.79 29.12
CA PRO A 242 -17.83 -0.72 28.32
C PRO A 242 -16.77 -1.22 27.33
N PHE A 243 -16.87 -0.79 26.07
CA PHE A 243 -15.94 -1.14 24.99
C PHE A 243 -15.01 0.04 24.66
N PHE A 244 -13.72 -0.16 24.87
CA PHE A 244 -12.66 0.79 24.51
C PHE A 244 -11.92 0.26 23.28
N SER A 245 -12.12 0.86 22.11
CA SER A 245 -11.47 0.45 20.86
C SER A 245 -10.44 1.46 20.40
N ILE A 246 -9.28 0.97 19.95
CA ILE A 246 -8.22 1.76 19.31
C ILE A 246 -7.50 0.92 18.25
N SER A 247 -7.10 1.51 17.12
CA SER A 247 -6.14 0.85 16.21
C SER A 247 -4.73 1.12 16.71
N ALA A 248 -3.87 0.11 16.72
CA ALA A 248 -2.47 0.24 17.12
C ALA A 248 -1.70 1.25 16.27
N SER A 249 -2.09 1.40 14.99
CA SER A 249 -1.55 2.39 14.07
C SER A 249 -1.76 3.83 14.56
N GLU A 250 -2.80 4.09 15.37
CA GLU A 250 -3.05 5.43 15.94
C GLU A 250 -2.05 5.82 17.02
N PHE A 251 -1.29 4.86 17.57
CA PHE A 251 -0.26 5.19 18.54
C PHE A 251 1.01 5.74 17.90
N ILE A 252 1.22 5.50 16.60
CA ILE A 252 2.42 5.90 15.85
C ILE A 252 2.31 7.38 15.49
N GLU A 253 3.03 8.23 16.22
CA GLU A 253 3.00 9.69 16.06
C GLU A 253 4.42 10.25 15.84
N MET A 254 4.54 11.44 15.27
CA MET A 254 5.85 12.10 15.06
C MET A 254 6.55 12.50 16.36
N PHE A 255 5.81 12.56 17.48
CA PHE A 255 6.32 13.00 18.77
C PHE A 255 6.55 11.80 19.70
N VAL A 256 7.81 11.60 20.09
CA VAL A 256 8.22 10.55 21.01
C VAL A 256 7.45 10.64 22.34
N GLY A 257 6.91 9.51 22.79
CA GLY A 257 6.21 9.40 24.08
C GLY A 257 4.71 9.73 24.06
N VAL A 258 4.16 10.28 22.97
CA VAL A 258 2.72 10.54 22.85
C VAL A 258 1.93 9.23 22.80
N GLY A 259 2.39 8.24 22.02
CA GLY A 259 1.78 6.90 21.97
C GLY A 259 1.70 6.24 23.35
N ALA A 260 2.83 6.21 24.08
CA ALA A 260 2.89 5.66 25.44
C ALA A 260 1.97 6.40 26.44
N ALA A 261 1.84 7.73 26.35
CA ALA A 261 0.89 8.47 27.21
C ALA A 261 -0.56 8.07 26.90
N ARG A 262 -0.93 7.91 25.63
CA ARG A 262 -2.28 7.50 25.21
C ARG A 262 -2.62 6.08 25.69
N VAL A 263 -1.66 5.17 25.64
CA VAL A 263 -1.80 3.82 26.21
C VAL A 263 -2.12 3.91 27.71
N ARG A 264 -1.34 4.68 28.48
CA ARG A 264 -1.59 4.87 29.93
C ARG A 264 -2.99 5.41 30.21
N ASP A 265 -3.40 6.46 29.50
CA ASP A 265 -4.72 7.06 29.68
C ASP A 265 -5.85 6.09 29.36
N MET A 266 -5.71 5.29 28.29
CA MET A 266 -6.69 4.27 27.92
C MET A 266 -6.86 3.21 29.02
N PHE A 267 -5.75 2.62 29.50
CA PHE A 267 -5.78 1.60 30.54
C PHE A 267 -6.33 2.16 31.86
N GLN A 268 -5.96 3.39 32.25
CA GLN A 268 -6.50 4.04 33.44
C GLN A 268 -8.01 4.27 33.36
N ASN A 269 -8.52 4.68 32.20
CA ASN A 269 -9.96 4.89 32.01
C ASN A 269 -10.73 3.56 32.04
N ALA A 270 -10.18 2.51 31.42
CA ALA A 270 -10.78 1.17 31.47
C ALA A 270 -10.82 0.62 32.91
N ARG A 271 -9.77 0.82 33.72
CA ARG A 271 -9.74 0.42 35.14
C ARG A 271 -10.82 1.13 35.97
N LYS A 272 -11.06 2.42 35.72
CA LYS A 272 -12.10 3.19 36.43
C LYS A 272 -13.52 2.69 36.15
N GLU A 273 -13.74 2.09 34.98
CA GLU A 273 -15.04 1.57 34.55
C GLU A 273 -15.10 0.03 34.57
N ALA A 274 -14.20 -0.64 35.29
CA ALA A 274 -14.18 -2.10 35.36
C ALA A 274 -15.50 -2.66 35.95
N PRO A 275 -16.06 -3.77 35.41
CA PRO A 275 -15.51 -4.60 34.35
C PRO A 275 -15.59 -3.95 32.96
N ALA A 276 -14.49 -4.01 32.19
CA ALA A 276 -14.37 -3.33 30.89
C ALA A 276 -13.56 -4.15 29.87
N LEU A 277 -13.79 -3.90 28.59
CA LEU A 277 -13.10 -4.53 27.46
C LEU A 277 -12.24 -3.50 26.71
N ILE A 278 -10.95 -3.76 26.58
CA ILE A 278 -10.03 -3.01 25.71
C ILE A 278 -9.82 -3.80 24.42
N PHE A 279 -9.99 -3.20 23.25
CA PHE A 279 -9.69 -3.79 21.96
C PHE A 279 -8.63 -2.98 21.20
N ILE A 280 -7.54 -3.66 20.84
CA ILE A 280 -6.42 -3.11 20.08
C ILE A 280 -6.41 -3.78 18.70
N ASP A 281 -6.83 -3.08 17.66
CA ASP A 281 -6.76 -3.60 16.28
C ASP A 281 -5.37 -3.41 15.68
N GLU A 282 -5.03 -4.20 14.66
CA GLU A 282 -3.76 -4.12 13.92
C GLU A 282 -2.50 -4.14 14.81
N LEU A 283 -2.45 -5.02 15.82
CA LEU A 283 -1.35 -5.07 16.80
C LEU A 283 0.04 -5.17 16.13
N ASP A 284 0.12 -5.73 14.93
CA ASP A 284 1.34 -5.82 14.11
C ASP A 284 1.87 -4.47 13.59
N ALA A 285 1.19 -3.36 13.81
CA ALA A 285 1.73 -2.02 13.56
C ALA A 285 2.81 -1.62 14.58
N ILE A 286 2.62 -1.97 15.85
CA ILE A 286 3.52 -1.62 16.97
C ILE A 286 4.22 -2.84 17.59
N GLY A 287 3.66 -4.03 17.41
CA GLY A 287 4.10 -5.27 18.04
C GLY A 287 5.18 -6.03 17.28
N ARG A 288 5.80 -5.46 16.25
CA ARG A 288 6.77 -6.18 15.41
C ARG A 288 8.05 -6.52 16.16
N SER A 289 8.57 -7.73 15.95
CA SER A 289 9.88 -8.14 16.44
C SER A 289 10.98 -7.22 15.91
N ARG A 290 11.97 -6.91 16.76
CA ARG A 290 13.13 -6.08 16.42
C ARG A 290 13.80 -6.59 15.12
N GLY A 291 13.89 -5.71 14.13
CA GLY A 291 14.60 -5.97 12.87
C GLY A 291 15.61 -4.86 12.64
N ALA A 292 16.75 -5.19 12.04
CA ALA A 292 17.89 -4.30 11.78
C ALA A 292 17.60 -3.21 10.74
N GLY A 293 16.58 -2.39 10.96
CA GLY A 293 16.31 -1.19 10.19
C GLY A 293 17.22 -0.06 10.65
N LEU A 294 18.21 0.30 9.84
CA LEU A 294 18.94 1.56 10.01
C LEU A 294 17.96 2.74 9.80
N GLY A 295 17.35 3.25 10.87
CA GLY A 295 16.50 4.43 10.83
C GLY A 295 15.69 4.61 12.11
N GLY A 296 15.81 5.78 12.76
CA GLY A 296 15.26 6.12 14.08
C GLY A 296 13.73 6.19 14.23
N GLY A 297 12.97 5.45 13.42
CA GLY A 297 11.53 5.23 13.60
C GLY A 297 11.20 4.03 14.50
N HIS A 298 12.21 3.37 15.08
CA HIS A 298 12.02 2.24 16.00
C HIS A 298 11.65 2.68 17.42
N ASP A 299 12.20 3.79 17.90
CA ASP A 299 12.15 4.14 19.34
C ASP A 299 10.73 4.42 19.85
N GLU A 300 9.89 5.06 19.06
CA GLU A 300 8.53 5.42 19.46
C GLU A 300 7.58 4.21 19.49
N ARG A 301 7.68 3.33 18.48
CA ARG A 301 6.91 2.08 18.42
C ARG A 301 7.30 1.17 19.57
N GLU A 302 8.60 1.03 19.84
CA GLU A 302 9.11 0.22 20.94
C GLU A 302 8.70 0.77 22.31
N GLN A 303 8.74 2.10 22.49
CA GLN A 303 8.29 2.72 23.73
C GLN A 303 6.80 2.48 23.98
N THR A 304 5.97 2.65 22.95
CA THR A 304 4.52 2.39 23.03
C THR A 304 4.24 0.92 23.32
N LEU A 305 4.92 0.00 22.64
CA LEU A 305 4.79 -1.44 22.87
C LEU A 305 5.16 -1.81 24.32
N ASN A 306 6.30 -1.34 24.81
CA ASN A 306 6.74 -1.58 26.18
C ASN A 306 5.76 -1.00 27.21
N GLN A 307 5.12 0.13 26.89
CA GLN A 307 4.08 0.68 27.75
C GLN A 307 2.85 -0.24 27.83
N ILE A 308 2.39 -0.81 26.71
CA ILE A 308 1.28 -1.78 26.72
C ILE A 308 1.66 -2.98 27.59
N LEU A 309 2.87 -3.52 27.40
CA LEU A 309 3.37 -4.65 28.20
C LEU A 309 3.42 -4.31 29.70
N THR A 310 3.87 -3.11 30.05
CA THR A 310 3.92 -2.63 31.43
C THR A 310 2.53 -2.50 32.04
N GLU A 311 1.56 -1.98 31.29
CA GLU A 311 0.17 -1.88 31.76
C GLU A 311 -0.51 -3.25 31.91
N MET A 312 -0.20 -4.22 31.07
CA MET A 312 -0.71 -5.59 31.16
C MET A 312 -0.09 -6.36 32.34
N ASP A 313 1.22 -6.26 32.52
CA ASP A 313 1.94 -6.88 33.65
C ASP A 313 1.47 -6.26 34.97
N GLY A 314 1.15 -4.95 34.96
CA GLY A 314 0.65 -4.18 36.10
C GLY A 314 -0.78 -4.48 36.55
N PHE A 315 -1.55 -5.31 35.81
CA PHE A 315 -2.88 -5.72 36.28
C PHE A 315 -2.80 -6.54 37.56
N GLU A 316 -3.48 -6.07 38.61
CA GLU A 316 -3.69 -6.85 39.82
C GLU A 316 -4.80 -7.91 39.61
N ALA A 317 -4.74 -9.02 40.34
CA ALA A 317 -5.70 -10.13 40.16
C ALA A 317 -7.17 -9.78 40.44
N HIS A 318 -7.44 -8.59 40.99
CA HIS A 318 -8.78 -8.10 41.30
C HIS A 318 -9.35 -7.13 40.23
N GLU A 319 -8.53 -6.68 39.29
CA GLU A 319 -8.94 -5.77 38.21
C GLU A 319 -9.61 -6.57 37.07
N ASN A 320 -10.93 -6.43 36.88
CA ASN A 320 -11.71 -7.16 35.87
C ASN A 320 -11.65 -6.47 34.49
N VAL A 321 -10.44 -6.26 33.97
CA VAL A 321 -10.23 -5.66 32.65
C VAL A 321 -9.64 -6.70 31.70
N LEU A 322 -10.29 -6.91 30.56
CA LEU A 322 -9.82 -7.84 29.53
C LEU A 322 -9.26 -7.07 28.33
N VAL A 323 -8.06 -7.45 27.89
CA VAL A 323 -7.42 -6.88 26.69
C VAL A 323 -7.54 -7.84 25.50
N LEU A 324 -8.34 -7.48 24.51
CA LEU A 324 -8.37 -8.14 23.21
C LEU A 324 -7.42 -7.42 22.25
N ALA A 325 -6.67 -8.18 21.47
CA ALA A 325 -5.93 -7.62 20.35
C ALA A 325 -6.19 -8.43 19.07
N ALA A 326 -6.19 -7.76 17.93
CA ALA A 326 -6.32 -8.41 16.62
C ALA A 326 -5.04 -8.23 15.80
N THR A 327 -4.66 -9.27 15.06
CA THR A 327 -3.59 -9.18 14.06
C THR A 327 -3.90 -10.05 12.85
N ASN A 328 -3.44 -9.58 11.69
CA ASN A 328 -3.40 -10.40 10.47
C ASN A 328 -2.09 -11.18 10.34
N ARG A 329 -1.08 -10.86 11.15
CA ARG A 329 0.30 -11.31 11.01
C ARG A 329 0.89 -11.74 12.36
N PRO A 330 0.53 -12.93 12.85
CA PRO A 330 1.06 -13.43 14.13
C PRO A 330 2.57 -13.72 14.08
N ASP A 331 3.11 -13.97 12.89
CA ASP A 331 4.50 -14.33 12.60
C ASP A 331 5.49 -13.19 12.86
N VAL A 332 5.06 -11.94 12.72
CA VAL A 332 5.93 -10.77 12.94
C VAL A 332 5.88 -10.25 14.36
N LEU A 333 4.97 -10.74 15.20
CA LEU A 333 4.80 -10.23 16.55
C LEU A 333 5.99 -10.60 17.45
N ASP A 334 6.37 -9.68 18.35
CA ASP A 334 7.36 -9.94 19.37
C ASP A 334 6.87 -11.07 20.30
N SER A 335 7.70 -12.10 20.46
CA SER A 335 7.48 -13.20 21.41
C SER A 335 7.15 -12.73 22.84
N ALA A 336 7.60 -11.53 23.23
CA ALA A 336 7.29 -10.91 24.52
C ALA A 336 5.79 -10.71 24.71
N LEU A 337 5.02 -10.40 23.66
CA LEU A 337 3.55 -10.23 23.73
C LEU A 337 2.83 -11.54 24.07
N LEU A 338 3.39 -12.67 23.63
CA LEU A 338 2.78 -14.00 23.72
C LEU A 338 3.15 -14.75 25.02
N ARG A 339 3.86 -14.10 25.94
CA ARG A 339 4.25 -14.73 27.22
C ARG A 339 3.05 -14.83 28.17
N PRO A 340 3.01 -15.86 29.04
CA PRO A 340 1.96 -15.99 30.06
C PRO A 340 1.79 -14.71 30.89
N GLY A 341 0.55 -14.30 31.13
CA GLY A 341 0.21 -13.04 31.80
C GLY A 341 0.04 -11.83 30.88
N ARG A 342 0.26 -11.99 29.57
CA ARG A 342 -0.01 -10.97 28.53
C ARG A 342 -1.09 -11.47 27.59
N PHE A 343 -0.76 -11.74 26.33
CA PHE A 343 -1.67 -12.45 25.41
C PHE A 343 -1.46 -13.95 25.53
N ASP A 344 -1.97 -14.51 26.63
CA ASP A 344 -1.81 -15.93 26.98
C ASP A 344 -2.80 -16.85 26.26
N ARG A 345 -3.90 -16.30 25.73
CA ARG A 345 -4.87 -17.00 24.89
C ARG A 345 -4.78 -16.51 23.45
N LYS A 346 -4.73 -17.47 22.51
CA LYS A 346 -4.79 -17.22 21.07
C LYS A 346 -6.04 -17.88 20.50
N ILE A 347 -6.85 -17.09 19.80
CA ILE A 347 -8.02 -17.57 19.07
C ILE A 347 -7.78 -17.30 17.59
N THR A 348 -7.77 -18.36 16.80
CA THR A 348 -7.57 -18.26 15.35
C THR A 348 -8.93 -18.18 14.65
N LEU A 349 -9.11 -17.16 13.80
CA LEU A 349 -10.24 -16.97 12.91
C LEU A 349 -9.79 -17.19 11.48
N ASP A 350 -9.99 -18.41 10.99
CA ASP A 350 -9.68 -18.76 9.61
C ASP A 350 -10.76 -18.26 8.63
N ARG A 351 -10.49 -18.40 7.33
CA ARG A 351 -11.49 -18.12 6.30
C ARG A 351 -12.66 -19.09 6.43
N PRO A 352 -13.91 -18.63 6.26
CA PRO A 352 -15.08 -19.47 6.42
C PRO A 352 -15.16 -20.56 5.34
N HIS A 353 -15.47 -21.79 5.78
CA HIS A 353 -15.85 -22.89 4.90
C HIS A 353 -17.26 -22.72 4.35
N LYS A 354 -17.66 -23.53 3.36
CA LYS A 354 -18.99 -23.46 2.72
C LYS A 354 -20.16 -23.24 3.70
N ASP A 355 -20.31 -24.09 4.71
CA ASP A 355 -21.44 -23.99 5.67
C ASP A 355 -21.37 -22.70 6.51
N ALA A 356 -20.14 -22.27 6.86
CA ALA A 356 -19.91 -21.01 7.54
C ALA A 356 -20.24 -19.81 6.65
N ARG A 357 -19.91 -19.85 5.35
CA ARG A 357 -20.28 -18.81 4.37
C ARG A 357 -21.79 -18.70 4.22
N GLU A 358 -22.50 -19.82 4.16
CA GLU A 358 -23.97 -19.83 4.13
C GLU A 358 -24.55 -19.17 5.39
N ALA A 359 -24.02 -19.51 6.58
CA ALA A 359 -24.45 -18.90 7.83
C ALA A 359 -24.17 -17.38 7.88
N ILE A 360 -23.02 -16.93 7.36
CA ILE A 360 -22.67 -15.52 7.27
C ILE A 360 -23.60 -14.79 6.28
N LEU A 361 -23.87 -15.38 5.11
CA LEU A 361 -24.82 -14.83 4.14
C LEU A 361 -26.21 -14.67 4.77
N LYS A 362 -26.69 -15.68 5.52
CA LYS A 362 -27.98 -15.62 6.26
C LYS A 362 -28.06 -14.43 7.21
N VAL A 363 -26.96 -14.03 7.85
CA VAL A 363 -26.92 -12.84 8.71
C VAL A 363 -27.02 -11.56 7.88
N HIS A 364 -26.27 -11.46 6.79
CA HIS A 364 -26.21 -10.24 5.98
C HIS A 364 -27.45 -9.99 5.13
N VAL A 365 -28.18 -11.03 4.74
CA VAL A 365 -29.42 -10.88 3.95
C VAL A 365 -30.66 -10.58 4.78
N ARG A 366 -30.62 -10.60 6.13
CA ARG A 366 -31.80 -10.38 7.00
C ARG A 366 -32.56 -9.06 6.70
N LYS A 367 -31.86 -8.05 6.15
CA LYS A 367 -32.41 -6.72 5.85
C LYS A 367 -32.57 -6.47 4.34
N VAL A 368 -32.35 -7.48 3.51
CA VAL A 368 -32.39 -7.36 2.05
C VAL A 368 -33.62 -8.10 1.52
N PRO A 369 -34.45 -7.47 0.67
CA PRO A 369 -35.56 -8.15 0.03
C PRO A 369 -35.00 -9.12 -1.04
N LEU A 370 -35.01 -10.42 -0.74
CA LEU A 370 -34.55 -11.46 -1.65
C LEU A 370 -35.71 -12.03 -2.46
N ALA A 371 -35.49 -12.21 -3.76
CA ALA A 371 -36.42 -12.96 -4.61
C ALA A 371 -36.34 -14.47 -4.32
N GLY A 372 -37.40 -15.21 -4.68
CA GLY A 372 -37.53 -16.64 -4.38
C GLY A 372 -36.57 -17.58 -5.13
N ASP A 373 -35.85 -17.08 -6.14
CA ASP A 373 -34.84 -17.80 -6.91
C ASP A 373 -33.46 -17.85 -6.22
N VAL A 374 -33.24 -17.05 -5.18
CA VAL A 374 -31.94 -16.95 -4.49
C VAL A 374 -31.69 -18.16 -3.59
N ASN A 375 -30.71 -19.00 -3.95
CA ASN A 375 -30.26 -20.12 -3.12
C ASN A 375 -28.91 -19.81 -2.45
N LEU A 376 -28.95 -19.50 -1.14
CA LEU A 376 -27.75 -19.17 -0.35
C LEU A 376 -26.72 -20.31 -0.27
N ALA A 377 -27.15 -21.57 -0.32
CA ALA A 377 -26.24 -22.71 -0.26
C ALA A 377 -25.43 -22.86 -1.57
N GLN A 378 -26.05 -22.53 -2.71
CA GLN A 378 -25.37 -22.47 -4.00
C GLN A 378 -24.41 -21.27 -4.06
N LEU A 379 -24.84 -20.09 -3.59
CA LEU A 379 -23.98 -18.91 -3.49
C LEU A 379 -22.77 -19.16 -2.59
N ALA A 380 -22.95 -19.85 -1.45
CA ALA A 380 -21.85 -20.23 -0.57
C ALA A 380 -20.84 -21.19 -1.26
N ALA A 381 -21.31 -22.07 -2.14
CA ALA A 381 -20.44 -22.95 -2.92
C ALA A 381 -19.61 -22.17 -3.97
N ARG A 382 -20.21 -21.16 -4.62
CA ARG A 382 -19.56 -20.33 -5.65
C ARG A 382 -18.68 -19.19 -5.09
N THR A 383 -18.65 -19.00 -3.77
CA THR A 383 -17.86 -17.96 -3.08
C THR A 383 -16.66 -18.53 -2.33
N THR A 384 -16.05 -19.57 -2.88
CA THR A 384 -14.88 -20.22 -2.28
C THR A 384 -13.74 -19.21 -2.06
N GLY A 385 -13.21 -19.19 -0.84
CA GLY A 385 -12.13 -18.29 -0.45
C GLY A 385 -12.57 -16.89 0.02
N PHE A 386 -13.86 -16.54 -0.08
CA PHE A 386 -14.39 -15.26 0.40
C PHE A 386 -14.31 -15.20 1.93
N SER A 387 -13.90 -14.03 2.46
CA SER A 387 -14.01 -13.71 3.89
C SER A 387 -15.41 -13.24 4.25
N GLY A 388 -15.71 -13.10 5.55
CA GLY A 388 -17.00 -12.57 5.99
C GLY A 388 -17.25 -11.14 5.50
N ALA A 389 -16.20 -10.31 5.41
CA ALA A 389 -16.28 -8.99 4.82
C ALA A 389 -16.57 -9.02 3.31
N ASP A 390 -15.99 -9.98 2.58
CA ASP A 390 -16.24 -10.14 1.14
C ASP A 390 -17.69 -10.59 0.89
N LEU A 391 -18.23 -11.48 1.72
CA LEU A 391 -19.64 -11.89 1.65
C LEU A 391 -20.60 -10.74 1.98
N LYS A 392 -20.26 -9.91 2.97
CA LYS A 392 -21.02 -8.67 3.24
C LYS A 392 -20.98 -7.73 2.03
N ASN A 393 -19.82 -7.60 1.39
CA ASN A 393 -19.68 -6.78 0.20
C ASN A 393 -20.48 -7.36 -0.98
N LEU A 394 -20.48 -8.67 -1.17
CA LEU A 394 -21.28 -9.37 -2.19
C LEU A 394 -22.77 -9.06 -2.05
N VAL A 395 -23.33 -9.15 -0.84
CA VAL A 395 -24.74 -8.81 -0.59
C VAL A 395 -25.02 -7.34 -0.89
N ASN A 396 -24.10 -6.44 -0.53
CA ASN A 396 -24.23 -5.01 -0.81
C ASN A 396 -24.17 -4.71 -2.32
N GLU A 397 -23.22 -5.28 -3.04
CA GLU A 397 -23.09 -5.14 -4.50
C GLU A 397 -24.30 -5.72 -5.22
N ALA A 398 -24.84 -6.86 -4.78
CA ALA A 398 -26.06 -7.43 -5.34
C ALA A 398 -27.27 -6.50 -5.17
N ALA A 399 -27.41 -5.88 -3.99
CA ALA A 399 -28.45 -4.87 -3.75
C ALA A 399 -28.26 -3.60 -4.60
N LEU A 400 -27.01 -3.14 -4.79
CA LEU A 400 -26.69 -2.02 -5.69
C LEU A 400 -26.97 -2.34 -7.16
N THR A 401 -26.74 -3.58 -7.60
CA THR A 401 -27.09 -4.06 -8.94
C THR A 401 -28.61 -4.08 -9.14
N ALA A 402 -29.36 -4.65 -8.19
CA ALA A 402 -30.82 -4.62 -8.22
C ALA A 402 -31.37 -3.18 -8.29
N ALA A 403 -30.79 -2.26 -7.49
CA ALA A 403 -31.16 -0.85 -7.52
C ALA A 403 -30.85 -0.16 -8.86
N ARG A 404 -29.71 -0.49 -9.50
CA ARG A 404 -29.34 0.03 -10.83
C ARG A 404 -30.30 -0.44 -11.92
N GLU A 405 -30.76 -1.69 -11.81
CA GLU A 405 -31.73 -2.29 -12.73
C GLU A 405 -33.18 -1.90 -12.41
N ASN A 406 -33.41 -1.08 -11.36
CA ASN A 406 -34.73 -0.70 -10.86
C ASN A 406 -35.62 -1.91 -10.49
N LEU A 407 -35.03 -2.92 -9.86
CA LEU A 407 -35.74 -4.07 -9.31
C LEU A 407 -36.18 -3.82 -7.86
N ASP A 408 -37.34 -4.35 -7.49
CA ASP A 408 -37.87 -4.26 -6.11
C ASP A 408 -37.25 -5.30 -5.15
N GLU A 409 -36.76 -6.41 -5.71
CA GLU A 409 -36.14 -7.52 -4.98
C GLU A 409 -34.78 -7.89 -5.61
N VAL A 410 -33.85 -8.39 -4.79
CA VAL A 410 -32.54 -8.86 -5.22
C VAL A 410 -32.67 -10.31 -5.72
N THR A 411 -32.41 -10.52 -7.00
CA THR A 411 -32.52 -11.82 -7.69
C THR A 411 -31.21 -12.59 -7.69
N ALA A 412 -31.24 -13.86 -8.10
CA ALA A 412 -30.02 -14.66 -8.26
C ALA A 412 -29.07 -14.02 -9.30
N HIS A 413 -29.60 -13.42 -10.35
CA HIS A 413 -28.83 -12.70 -11.36
C HIS A 413 -28.00 -11.56 -10.76
N CYS A 414 -28.60 -10.76 -9.87
CA CYS A 414 -27.88 -9.66 -9.21
C CYS A 414 -26.69 -10.16 -8.38
N PHE A 415 -26.79 -11.33 -7.74
CA PHE A 415 -25.69 -11.95 -7.01
C PHE A 415 -24.58 -12.46 -7.93
N GLU A 416 -24.93 -13.03 -9.08
CA GLU A 416 -23.97 -13.50 -10.08
C GLU A 416 -23.15 -12.33 -10.63
N VAL A 417 -23.81 -11.26 -11.07
CA VAL A 417 -23.17 -10.03 -11.55
C VAL A 417 -22.30 -9.39 -10.46
N ALA A 418 -22.80 -9.34 -9.22
CA ALA A 418 -22.05 -8.80 -8.09
C ALA A 418 -20.79 -9.63 -7.77
N ARG A 419 -20.89 -10.96 -7.84
CA ARG A 419 -19.73 -11.85 -7.64
C ARG A 419 -18.70 -11.61 -8.73
N ASP A 420 -19.13 -11.59 -9.98
CA ASP A 420 -18.24 -11.39 -11.12
C ASP A 420 -17.49 -10.07 -11.00
N ARG A 421 -18.19 -8.99 -10.62
CA ARG A 421 -17.56 -7.70 -10.35
C ARG A 421 -16.52 -7.74 -9.22
N ILE A 422 -16.76 -8.53 -8.17
CA ILE A 422 -15.83 -8.67 -7.03
C ILE A 422 -14.59 -9.50 -7.42
N ILE A 423 -14.76 -10.57 -8.18
CA ILE A 423 -13.68 -11.49 -8.54
C ILE A 423 -12.86 -10.95 -9.72
N LEU A 424 -13.55 -10.49 -10.77
CA LEU A 424 -12.94 -10.11 -12.06
C LEU A 424 -12.66 -8.61 -12.14
N GLY A 425 -13.35 -7.80 -11.33
CA GLY A 425 -13.34 -6.34 -11.41
C GLY A 425 -14.48 -5.82 -12.28
N GLU A 426 -14.51 -4.50 -12.49
CA GLU A 426 -15.52 -3.88 -13.35
C GLU A 426 -15.34 -4.31 -14.81
N GLU A 427 -16.47 -4.59 -15.47
CA GLU A 427 -16.55 -4.72 -16.91
C GLU A 427 -16.02 -3.45 -17.59
N ARG A 428 -15.26 -3.63 -18.66
CA ARG A 428 -14.69 -2.52 -19.42
C ARG A 428 -15.33 -2.43 -20.79
N ASP A 429 -15.66 -1.20 -21.19
CA ASP A 429 -15.99 -0.85 -22.58
C ASP A 429 -14.74 -0.86 -23.49
N ALA A 430 -13.86 -1.84 -23.33
CA ALA A 430 -12.70 -2.01 -24.18
C ALA A 430 -13.17 -2.65 -25.50
N GLN A 431 -13.19 -1.86 -26.57
CA GLN A 431 -13.49 -2.38 -27.91
C GLN A 431 -12.26 -3.15 -28.43
N LEU A 432 -12.25 -4.46 -28.20
CA LEU A 432 -11.31 -5.37 -28.84
C LEU A 432 -11.61 -5.40 -30.35
N THR A 433 -10.57 -5.42 -31.17
CA THR A 433 -10.73 -5.70 -32.60
C THR A 433 -11.27 -7.13 -32.79
N PRO A 434 -11.93 -7.45 -33.92
CA PRO A 434 -12.42 -8.80 -34.17
C PRO A 434 -11.32 -9.87 -34.09
N GLU A 435 -10.11 -9.53 -34.52
CA GLU A 435 -8.92 -10.40 -34.48
C GLU A 435 -8.45 -10.64 -33.03
N GLU A 436 -8.33 -9.58 -32.22
CA GLU A 436 -7.98 -9.71 -30.80
C GLU A 436 -9.02 -10.52 -30.02
N ARG A 437 -10.31 -10.29 -30.32
CA ARG A 437 -11.42 -11.03 -29.71
C ARG A 437 -11.36 -12.51 -30.07
N GLU A 438 -11.01 -12.86 -31.31
CA GLU A 438 -10.82 -14.25 -31.72
C GLU A 438 -9.65 -14.90 -30.97
N VAL A 439 -8.51 -14.21 -30.85
CA VAL A 439 -7.35 -14.70 -30.09
C VAL A 439 -7.71 -14.98 -28.64
N VAL A 440 -8.41 -14.04 -27.98
CA VAL A 440 -8.90 -14.21 -26.60
C VAL A 440 -9.87 -15.39 -26.51
N ALA A 441 -10.78 -15.55 -27.48
CA ALA A 441 -11.71 -16.69 -27.48
C ALA A 441 -10.97 -18.04 -27.55
N TYR A 442 -9.99 -18.20 -28.45
CA TYR A 442 -9.20 -19.44 -28.49
C TYR A 442 -8.36 -19.66 -27.24
N HIS A 443 -7.83 -18.57 -26.65
CA HIS A 443 -7.10 -18.64 -25.39
C HIS A 443 -7.98 -19.17 -24.25
N GLU A 444 -9.14 -18.56 -24.02
CA GLU A 444 -10.06 -19.01 -22.97
C GLU A 444 -10.63 -20.41 -23.25
N CYS A 445 -10.94 -20.71 -24.50
CA CYS A 445 -11.40 -22.05 -24.87
C CYS A 445 -10.31 -23.12 -24.65
N GLY A 446 -9.03 -22.75 -24.78
CA GLY A 446 -7.90 -23.62 -24.42
C GLY A 446 -7.90 -23.98 -22.94
N HIS A 447 -8.10 -23.01 -22.05
CA HIS A 447 -8.27 -23.28 -20.62
C HIS A 447 -9.52 -24.11 -20.33
N ALA A 448 -10.65 -23.74 -20.93
CA ALA A 448 -11.94 -24.38 -20.71
C ALA A 448 -11.92 -25.87 -21.10
N LEU A 449 -11.38 -26.19 -22.27
CA LEU A 449 -11.30 -27.56 -22.78
C LEU A 449 -10.41 -28.42 -21.88
N MET A 450 -9.28 -27.87 -21.42
CA MET A 450 -8.42 -28.55 -20.46
C MET A 450 -9.13 -28.77 -19.12
N ALA A 451 -9.82 -27.75 -18.59
CA ALA A 451 -10.55 -27.84 -17.32
C ALA A 451 -11.69 -28.87 -17.37
N TYR A 452 -12.36 -29.00 -18.52
CA TYR A 452 -13.43 -29.98 -18.73
C TYR A 452 -12.92 -31.43 -18.72
N TYR A 453 -11.80 -31.70 -19.39
CA TYR A 453 -11.29 -33.08 -19.54
C TYR A 453 -10.32 -33.52 -18.45
N MET A 454 -9.64 -32.62 -17.75
CA MET A 454 -8.69 -33.00 -16.70
C MET A 454 -9.45 -33.49 -15.45
N PRO A 455 -9.38 -34.79 -15.10
CA PRO A 455 -10.28 -35.39 -14.12
C PRO A 455 -10.01 -34.96 -12.68
N LYS A 456 -8.81 -34.45 -12.39
CA LYS A 456 -8.46 -33.94 -11.06
C LYS A 456 -8.53 -32.43 -10.97
N ALA A 457 -8.65 -31.69 -12.07
CA ALA A 457 -8.79 -30.24 -12.04
C ALA A 457 -10.12 -29.81 -11.38
N ASP A 458 -10.22 -28.53 -11.01
CA ASP A 458 -11.49 -28.00 -10.54
C ASP A 458 -12.45 -27.84 -11.73
N PRO A 459 -13.75 -28.13 -11.57
CA PRO A 459 -14.68 -28.16 -12.69
C PRO A 459 -14.90 -26.78 -13.28
N LEU A 460 -14.99 -26.75 -14.61
CA LEU A 460 -15.35 -25.57 -15.39
C LEU A 460 -16.75 -25.09 -15.01
N THR A 461 -16.88 -23.80 -14.74
CA THR A 461 -18.16 -23.16 -14.39
C THR A 461 -18.63 -22.23 -15.49
N LYS A 462 -17.73 -21.37 -15.99
CA LYS A 462 -18.06 -20.33 -16.97
C LYS A 462 -16.84 -19.94 -17.79
N VAL A 463 -17.09 -19.50 -19.02
CA VAL A 463 -16.10 -18.86 -19.90
C VAL A 463 -16.66 -17.54 -20.38
N THR A 464 -15.87 -16.47 -20.30
CA THR A 464 -16.23 -15.17 -20.87
C THR A 464 -15.05 -14.55 -21.61
N ILE A 465 -15.34 -13.90 -22.74
CA ILE A 465 -14.37 -13.11 -23.52
C ILE A 465 -14.59 -11.61 -23.35
N ILE A 466 -15.42 -11.23 -22.36
CA ILE A 466 -15.68 -9.83 -22.02
C ILE A 466 -14.54 -9.35 -21.10
N PRO A 467 -13.86 -8.24 -21.42
CA PRO A 467 -12.79 -7.70 -20.59
C PRO A 467 -13.29 -7.23 -19.23
N HIS A 468 -12.66 -7.72 -18.16
CA HIS A 468 -12.94 -7.36 -16.77
C HIS A 468 -11.65 -6.91 -16.08
N GLY A 469 -11.63 -5.71 -15.50
CA GLY A 469 -10.47 -5.18 -14.80
C GLY A 469 -9.17 -5.27 -15.63
N MET A 470 -8.24 -6.13 -15.19
CA MET A 470 -6.97 -6.39 -15.87
C MET A 470 -7.00 -7.59 -16.85
N ALA A 471 -8.04 -8.43 -16.80
CA ALA A 471 -8.20 -9.60 -17.65
C ALA A 471 -8.97 -9.28 -18.94
N MET A 472 -8.56 -9.85 -20.07
CA MET A 472 -9.23 -9.67 -21.37
C MET A 472 -10.28 -10.76 -21.65
N GLY A 473 -10.14 -11.91 -21.00
CA GLY A 473 -11.09 -13.01 -20.96
C GLY A 473 -10.84 -13.81 -19.67
N VAL A 474 -11.81 -14.62 -19.27
CA VAL A 474 -11.71 -15.42 -18.04
C VAL A 474 -12.41 -16.76 -18.19
N THR A 475 -11.69 -17.81 -17.78
CA THR A 475 -12.20 -19.17 -17.58
C THR A 475 -12.32 -19.46 -16.09
N GLU A 476 -13.55 -19.51 -15.58
CA GLU A 476 -13.85 -19.73 -14.17
C GLU A 476 -13.92 -21.23 -13.82
N GLN A 477 -13.15 -21.63 -12.81
CA GLN A 477 -13.18 -22.97 -12.22
C GLN A 477 -13.63 -22.89 -10.76
N THR A 478 -14.69 -23.60 -10.40
CA THR A 478 -15.23 -23.59 -9.04
C THR A 478 -14.99 -24.95 -8.37
N PRO A 479 -14.14 -25.02 -7.32
CA PRO A 479 -13.96 -26.27 -6.57
C PRO A 479 -15.28 -26.77 -6.00
N ARG A 480 -15.52 -28.09 -6.05
CA ARG A 480 -16.73 -28.70 -5.45
C ARG A 480 -16.74 -28.60 -3.93
N GLU A 481 -15.55 -28.65 -3.33
CA GLU A 481 -15.34 -28.67 -1.87
C GLU A 481 -14.08 -27.87 -1.51
N ASP A 482 -14.08 -27.28 -0.32
CA ASP A 482 -12.90 -26.63 0.25
C ASP A 482 -11.85 -27.71 0.60
N LYS A 483 -10.72 -27.73 -0.11
CA LYS A 483 -9.63 -28.71 0.10
C LYS A 483 -8.56 -28.13 1.02
N TYR A 484 -8.16 -28.88 2.05
CA TYR A 484 -7.00 -28.53 2.90
C TYR A 484 -5.67 -29.07 2.34
N ASN A 485 -5.71 -30.24 1.71
CA ASN A 485 -4.54 -30.92 1.18
C ASN A 485 -4.68 -31.10 -0.34
N TYR A 486 -3.61 -30.82 -1.07
CA TYR A 486 -3.55 -30.99 -2.52
C TYR A 486 -2.65 -32.16 -2.89
N THR A 487 -3.16 -33.06 -3.73
CA THR A 487 -2.38 -34.17 -4.29
C THR A 487 -1.53 -33.70 -5.47
N GLU A 488 -0.40 -34.35 -5.72
CA GLU A 488 0.45 -34.05 -6.89
C GLU A 488 -0.32 -34.09 -8.22
N SER A 489 -1.20 -35.08 -8.42
CA SER A 489 -2.01 -35.20 -9.65
C SER A 489 -2.95 -34.01 -9.86
N TYR A 490 -3.58 -33.51 -8.79
CA TYR A 490 -4.41 -32.30 -8.84
C TYR A 490 -3.59 -31.08 -9.28
N LEU A 491 -2.40 -30.90 -8.71
CA LEU A 491 -1.54 -29.76 -9.02
C LEU A 491 -1.01 -29.82 -10.46
N ARG A 492 -0.63 -31.01 -10.94
CA ARG A 492 -0.24 -31.23 -12.34
C ARG A 492 -1.38 -30.91 -13.30
N ASP A 493 -2.58 -31.39 -13.02
CA ASP A 493 -3.76 -31.10 -13.86
C ASP A 493 -4.09 -29.61 -13.86
N ARG A 494 -3.99 -28.94 -12.70
CA ARG A 494 -4.13 -27.48 -12.61
C ARG A 494 -3.11 -26.73 -13.47
N ILE A 495 -1.85 -27.18 -13.51
CA ILE A 495 -0.82 -26.58 -14.38
C ILE A 495 -1.15 -26.81 -15.85
N LYS A 496 -1.62 -28.01 -16.24
CA LYS A 496 -2.05 -28.27 -17.63
C LYS A 496 -3.17 -27.34 -18.05
N VAL A 497 -4.12 -27.05 -17.16
CA VAL A 497 -5.18 -26.05 -17.41
C VAL A 497 -4.60 -24.66 -17.61
N MET A 498 -3.67 -24.21 -16.76
CA MET A 498 -2.97 -22.92 -16.94
C MET A 498 -2.20 -22.84 -18.26
N LEU A 499 -1.66 -23.96 -18.76
CA LEU A 499 -0.97 -23.99 -20.05
C LEU A 499 -1.92 -24.07 -21.25
N GLY A 500 -3.23 -24.24 -21.01
CA GLY A 500 -4.24 -24.44 -22.03
C GLY A 500 -4.35 -23.29 -23.03
N GLY A 501 -4.50 -22.04 -22.54
CA GLY A 501 -4.69 -20.88 -23.41
C GLY A 501 -3.50 -20.62 -24.34
N ARG A 502 -2.30 -20.56 -23.79
CA ARG A 502 -1.05 -20.45 -24.58
C ARG A 502 -0.90 -21.59 -25.60
N SER A 503 -1.23 -22.82 -25.20
CA SER A 503 -1.09 -23.99 -26.07
C SER A 503 -2.11 -23.95 -27.21
N ALA A 504 -3.33 -23.45 -26.95
CA ALA A 504 -4.32 -23.21 -27.98
C ALA A 504 -3.82 -22.17 -29.00
N GLU A 505 -3.35 -21.00 -28.56
CA GLU A 505 -2.79 -19.99 -29.46
C GLU A 505 -1.69 -20.56 -30.39
N LYS A 506 -0.77 -21.33 -29.81
CA LYS A 506 0.32 -21.97 -30.56
C LYS A 506 -0.18 -22.92 -31.65
N ILE A 507 -1.30 -23.61 -31.41
CA ILE A 507 -1.91 -24.55 -32.35
C ILE A 507 -2.71 -23.83 -33.45
N ILE A 508 -3.37 -22.71 -33.12
CA ILE A 508 -4.19 -21.96 -34.07
C ILE A 508 -3.31 -21.06 -34.96
N TYR A 509 -2.44 -20.27 -34.35
CA TYR A 509 -1.71 -19.18 -35.01
C TYR A 509 -0.25 -19.53 -35.33
N GLY A 510 0.29 -20.62 -34.76
CA GLY A 510 1.70 -20.98 -34.92
C GLY A 510 2.68 -20.09 -34.12
N GLU A 511 2.16 -19.14 -33.36
CA GLU A 511 2.88 -18.24 -32.47
C GLU A 511 2.17 -18.11 -31.12
N VAL A 512 2.76 -17.34 -30.22
CA VAL A 512 2.27 -17.19 -28.84
C VAL A 512 2.19 -15.72 -28.46
N SER A 513 1.17 -15.35 -27.70
CA SER A 513 0.92 -13.98 -27.27
C SER A 513 1.56 -13.67 -25.90
N THR A 514 1.54 -12.39 -25.54
CA THR A 514 1.88 -11.91 -24.19
C THR A 514 0.75 -12.11 -23.17
N GLY A 515 -0.46 -12.48 -23.61
CA GLY A 515 -1.62 -12.70 -22.74
C GLY A 515 -1.41 -13.81 -21.72
N ALA A 516 -0.65 -14.84 -22.08
CA ALA A 516 -0.32 -15.98 -21.22
C ALA A 516 0.71 -15.69 -20.10
N GLN A 517 1.12 -14.43 -19.90
CA GLN A 517 2.16 -14.09 -18.90
C GLN A 517 1.77 -14.52 -17.49
N ASN A 518 0.52 -14.25 -17.08
CA ASN A 518 0.06 -14.57 -15.74
C ASN A 518 -0.03 -16.08 -15.51
N ASP A 519 -0.50 -16.85 -16.49
CA ASP A 519 -0.60 -18.31 -16.40
C ASP A 519 0.77 -18.96 -16.28
N LEU A 520 1.75 -18.49 -17.06
CA LEU A 520 3.13 -18.97 -16.96
C LEU A 520 3.74 -18.65 -15.60
N LYS A 521 3.48 -17.45 -15.07
CA LYS A 521 3.97 -17.03 -13.75
C LYS A 521 3.39 -17.91 -12.65
N GLU A 522 2.07 -18.14 -12.65
CA GLU A 522 1.40 -18.96 -11.64
C GLU A 522 1.74 -20.45 -11.76
N ALA A 523 1.83 -20.99 -12.99
CA ALA A 523 2.29 -22.36 -13.24
C ALA A 523 3.72 -22.58 -12.73
N THR A 524 4.63 -21.64 -13.02
CA THR A 524 6.03 -21.69 -12.55
C THR A 524 6.10 -21.60 -11.03
N LYS A 525 5.32 -20.70 -10.41
CA LYS A 525 5.23 -20.56 -8.95
C LYS A 525 4.74 -21.85 -8.30
N LEU A 526 3.72 -22.49 -8.89
CA LEU A 526 3.16 -23.73 -8.37
C LEU A 526 4.15 -24.88 -8.47
N LEU A 527 4.82 -25.07 -9.61
CA LEU A 527 5.88 -26.07 -9.77
C LEU A 527 7.03 -25.85 -8.81
N ARG A 528 7.46 -24.59 -8.62
CA ARG A 528 8.52 -24.26 -7.68
C ARG A 528 8.16 -24.67 -6.24
N ARG A 529 6.90 -24.50 -5.81
CA ARG A 529 6.41 -24.98 -4.51
C ARG A 529 6.32 -26.50 -4.44
N MET A 530 5.82 -27.14 -5.50
CA MET A 530 5.77 -28.61 -5.59
C MET A 530 7.14 -29.25 -5.38
N ILE A 531 8.15 -28.72 -6.07
CA ILE A 531 9.51 -29.27 -6.05
C ILE A 531 10.25 -28.83 -4.77
N GLY A 532 10.17 -27.55 -4.40
CA GLY A 532 10.96 -26.97 -3.32
C GLY A 532 10.36 -27.13 -1.93
N GLN A 533 9.05 -26.93 -1.76
CA GLN A 533 8.41 -26.90 -0.44
C GLN A 533 7.71 -28.22 -0.08
N TRP A 534 7.10 -28.87 -1.06
CA TRP A 534 6.27 -30.05 -0.85
C TRP A 534 6.96 -31.38 -1.20
N GLY A 535 8.20 -31.32 -1.72
CA GLY A 535 8.99 -32.52 -1.99
C GLY A 535 8.38 -33.46 -3.05
N MET A 536 7.66 -32.91 -4.03
CA MET A 536 6.95 -33.66 -5.09
C MET A 536 7.81 -33.93 -6.34
N SER A 537 9.14 -33.94 -6.21
CA SER A 537 10.06 -34.36 -7.28
C SER A 537 10.91 -35.53 -6.81
N GLU A 538 10.96 -36.58 -7.61
CA GLU A 538 11.81 -37.74 -7.32
C GLU A 538 13.31 -37.40 -7.37
N LYS A 539 13.73 -36.44 -8.22
CA LYS A 539 15.14 -36.06 -8.37
C LYS A 539 15.64 -35.25 -7.16
N VAL A 540 14.82 -34.34 -6.65
CA VAL A 540 15.15 -33.50 -5.49
C VAL A 540 14.90 -34.26 -4.19
N GLY A 541 13.87 -35.11 -4.17
CA GLY A 541 13.44 -35.87 -3.00
C GLY A 541 12.49 -35.10 -2.08
N PRO A 542 12.07 -35.72 -0.96
CA PRO A 542 11.08 -35.17 -0.02
C PRO A 542 11.70 -34.13 0.91
N LEU A 543 12.26 -33.06 0.35
CA LEU A 543 12.84 -31.94 1.10
C LEU A 543 11.85 -30.77 1.19
N GLY A 544 11.79 -30.14 2.37
CA GLY A 544 11.06 -28.88 2.58
C GLY A 544 12.04 -27.72 2.62
N LEU A 545 12.27 -27.08 1.48
CA LEU A 545 13.14 -25.93 1.32
C LEU A 545 12.30 -24.65 1.34
N GLY A 546 12.83 -23.56 1.91
CA GLY A 546 12.18 -22.22 1.91
C GLY A 546 12.09 -21.55 0.53
N ILE A 547 12.10 -22.32 -0.56
CA ILE A 547 12.09 -21.82 -1.94
C ILE A 547 10.67 -21.41 -2.32
N GLY A 548 10.49 -20.17 -2.77
CA GLY A 548 9.17 -19.65 -3.15
C GLY A 548 8.28 -19.29 -1.95
N GLU A 549 8.85 -19.21 -0.74
CA GLU A 549 8.25 -18.44 0.34
C GLU A 549 8.37 -16.95 -0.01
N GLU A 550 7.24 -16.26 -0.13
CA GLU A 550 7.24 -14.81 -0.24
C GLU A 550 7.51 -14.26 1.16
N HIS A 551 8.74 -13.81 1.41
CA HIS A 551 9.01 -13.11 2.66
C HIS A 551 8.50 -11.69 2.52
N VAL A 552 7.44 -11.38 3.26
CA VAL A 552 6.76 -10.07 3.26
C VAL A 552 7.68 -8.91 3.67
N PHE A 553 8.92 -9.19 4.13
CA PHE A 553 9.92 -8.18 4.42
C PHE A 553 11.02 -8.18 3.35
N LEU A 554 11.00 -7.18 2.47
CA LEU A 554 12.01 -6.93 1.41
C LEU A 554 13.46 -7.03 1.92
N GLY A 555 13.72 -6.70 3.20
CA GLY A 555 15.06 -6.78 3.79
C GLY A 555 15.48 -8.18 4.27
N ARG A 556 14.56 -9.14 4.41
CA ARG A 556 14.86 -10.50 4.89
C ARG A 556 15.33 -11.37 3.73
N GLU A 557 14.78 -11.19 2.54
CA GLU A 557 15.21 -11.89 1.32
C GLU A 557 16.65 -11.53 0.92
N MET A 558 17.07 -10.27 1.14
CA MET A 558 18.44 -9.83 0.86
C MET A 558 19.47 -10.30 1.92
N GLY A 559 19.02 -10.70 3.11
CA GLY A 559 19.89 -11.01 4.25
C GLY A 559 19.83 -12.45 4.76
N ALA A 560 18.84 -13.24 4.35
CA ALA A 560 18.72 -14.64 4.76
C ALA A 560 19.61 -15.53 3.88
N PRO A 561 20.57 -16.28 4.46
CA PRO A 561 21.34 -17.24 3.69
C PRO A 561 20.41 -18.33 3.15
N ARG A 562 20.57 -18.68 1.86
CA ARG A 562 19.88 -19.84 1.28
C ARG A 562 20.29 -21.09 2.06
N GLU A 563 19.33 -21.88 2.50
CA GLU A 563 19.58 -23.12 3.26
C GLU A 563 20.06 -24.29 2.38
N TYR A 564 20.32 -24.04 1.09
CA TYR A 564 20.69 -25.05 0.11
C TYR A 564 21.86 -24.58 -0.76
N SER A 565 22.63 -25.55 -1.26
CA SER A 565 23.77 -25.29 -2.16
C SER A 565 23.32 -24.81 -3.54
N GLU A 566 24.19 -24.06 -4.24
CA GLU A 566 23.95 -23.64 -5.63
C GLU A 566 23.71 -24.82 -6.58
N LYS A 567 24.37 -25.97 -6.33
CA LYS A 567 24.13 -27.20 -7.11
C LYS A 567 22.69 -27.73 -6.94
N LEU A 568 22.12 -27.60 -5.75
CA LEU A 568 20.72 -27.98 -5.52
C LEU A 568 19.77 -26.97 -6.16
N ALA A 569 20.13 -25.67 -6.12
CA ALA A 569 19.37 -24.62 -6.81
C ALA A 569 19.28 -24.88 -8.32
N GLU A 570 20.42 -25.15 -8.96
CA GLU A 570 20.52 -25.48 -10.39
C GLU A 570 19.69 -26.73 -10.73
N MET A 571 19.75 -27.76 -9.89
CA MET A 571 18.94 -28.97 -10.06
C MET A 571 17.44 -28.67 -10.01
N ILE A 572 17.00 -27.82 -9.08
CA ILE A 572 15.59 -27.43 -8.93
C ILE A 572 15.13 -26.63 -10.16
N ASP A 573 15.91 -25.66 -10.61
CA ASP A 573 15.54 -24.83 -11.78
C ASP A 573 15.49 -25.67 -13.06
N SER A 574 16.44 -26.60 -13.26
CA SER A 574 16.43 -27.53 -14.38
C SER A 574 15.21 -28.47 -14.34
N GLU A 575 14.83 -28.93 -13.15
CA GLU A 575 13.66 -29.78 -12.95
C GLU A 575 12.35 -29.03 -13.21
N ILE A 576 12.23 -27.78 -12.74
CA ILE A 576 11.07 -26.91 -13.04
C ILE A 576 10.92 -26.75 -14.56
N GLN A 577 12.00 -26.42 -15.25
CA GLN A 577 11.98 -26.23 -16.71
C GLN A 577 11.55 -27.52 -17.43
N THR A 578 12.13 -28.66 -17.02
CA THR A 578 11.81 -29.96 -17.61
C THR A 578 10.33 -30.30 -17.42
N GLN A 579 9.83 -30.25 -16.19
CA GLN A 579 8.43 -30.57 -15.89
C GLN A 579 7.46 -29.62 -16.59
N LEU A 580 7.75 -28.32 -16.64
CA LEU A 580 6.88 -27.36 -17.32
C LEU A 580 6.82 -27.62 -18.83
N MET A 581 7.96 -27.92 -19.46
CA MET A 581 8.00 -28.28 -20.89
C MET A 581 7.26 -29.60 -21.17
N ASP A 582 7.37 -30.59 -20.28
CA ASP A 582 6.67 -31.87 -20.43
C ASP A 582 5.14 -31.69 -20.34
N LEU A 583 4.68 -30.86 -19.40
CA LEU A 583 3.27 -30.51 -19.25
C LEU A 583 2.75 -29.68 -20.44
N GLU A 584 3.54 -28.75 -20.98
CA GLU A 584 3.18 -28.00 -22.19
C GLU A 584 3.08 -28.95 -23.40
N ARG A 585 4.04 -29.86 -23.59
CA ARG A 585 3.99 -30.86 -24.68
C ARG A 585 2.75 -31.75 -24.59
N PHE A 586 2.39 -32.21 -23.39
CA PHE A 586 1.15 -32.95 -23.17
C PHE A 586 -0.07 -32.11 -23.56
N THR A 587 -0.13 -30.87 -23.09
CA THR A 587 -1.26 -29.96 -23.32
C THR A 587 -1.44 -29.67 -24.82
N VAL A 588 -0.35 -29.42 -25.54
CA VAL A 588 -0.37 -29.22 -27.00
C VAL A 588 -0.86 -30.48 -27.73
N ALA A 589 -0.34 -31.65 -27.37
CA ALA A 589 -0.77 -32.91 -28.00
C ALA A 589 -2.26 -33.18 -27.77
N PHE A 590 -2.74 -32.95 -26.53
CA PHE A 590 -4.13 -33.11 -26.15
C PHE A 590 -5.06 -32.16 -26.92
N LEU A 591 -4.77 -30.85 -26.90
CA LEU A 591 -5.56 -29.87 -27.64
C LEU A 591 -5.55 -30.10 -29.16
N THR A 592 -4.46 -30.67 -29.69
CA THR A 592 -4.38 -31.04 -31.12
C THR A 592 -5.33 -32.20 -31.44
N GLU A 593 -5.41 -33.22 -30.57
CA GLU A 593 -6.35 -34.34 -30.72
C GLU A 593 -7.82 -33.90 -30.61
N HIS A 594 -8.07 -32.87 -29.81
CA HIS A 594 -9.38 -32.28 -29.56
C HIS A 594 -9.63 -30.98 -30.35
N ARG A 595 -8.87 -30.74 -31.45
CA ARG A 595 -8.92 -29.49 -32.22
C ARG A 595 -10.33 -29.12 -32.71
N LYS A 596 -11.13 -30.09 -33.14
CA LYS A 596 -12.50 -29.85 -33.61
C LYS A 596 -13.41 -29.30 -32.51
N GLU A 597 -13.22 -29.78 -31.28
CA GLU A 597 -14.00 -29.36 -30.11
C GLU A 597 -13.56 -27.95 -29.67
N LEU A 598 -12.25 -27.66 -29.74
CA LEU A 598 -11.71 -26.33 -29.52
C LEU A 598 -12.27 -25.30 -30.51
N ASP A 599 -12.25 -25.61 -31.81
CA ASP A 599 -12.77 -24.71 -32.86
C ASP A 599 -14.30 -24.49 -32.71
N ALA A 600 -15.05 -25.54 -32.36
CA ALA A 600 -16.48 -25.44 -32.11
C ALA A 600 -16.80 -24.56 -30.90
N LEU A 601 -16.04 -24.73 -29.81
CA LEU A 601 -16.21 -23.94 -28.59
C LEU A 601 -15.84 -22.48 -28.83
N ALA A 602 -14.71 -22.20 -29.49
CA ALA A 602 -14.29 -20.84 -29.82
C ALA A 602 -15.34 -20.11 -30.66
N LYS A 603 -15.93 -20.79 -31.65
CA LYS A 603 -17.02 -20.22 -32.45
C LYS A 603 -18.25 -19.89 -31.60
N ALA A 604 -18.66 -20.80 -30.71
CA ALA A 604 -19.81 -20.59 -29.85
C ALA A 604 -19.59 -19.41 -28.86
N VAL A 605 -18.39 -19.34 -28.26
CA VAL A 605 -18.03 -18.25 -27.34
C VAL A 605 -17.93 -16.91 -28.06
N MET A 606 -17.45 -16.89 -29.32
CA MET A 606 -17.47 -15.66 -30.12
C MET A 606 -18.89 -15.17 -30.44
N GLU A 607 -19.88 -16.05 -30.56
CA GLU A 607 -21.27 -15.68 -30.80
C GLU A 607 -22.00 -15.22 -29.52
N ARG A 608 -21.72 -15.84 -28.37
CA ARG A 608 -22.46 -15.59 -27.10
C ARG A 608 -21.73 -14.71 -26.11
N GLU A 609 -20.43 -14.50 -26.29
CA GLU A 609 -19.51 -13.74 -25.43
C GLU A 609 -19.27 -14.34 -24.03
N THR A 610 -20.31 -14.89 -23.40
CA THR A 610 -20.25 -15.61 -22.14
C THR A 610 -21.02 -16.92 -22.26
N MET A 611 -20.45 -18.00 -21.75
CA MET A 611 -21.07 -19.32 -21.73
C MET A 611 -20.90 -19.98 -20.37
N GLU A 612 -21.99 -20.55 -19.86
CA GLU A 612 -22.01 -21.33 -18.62
C GLU A 612 -21.70 -22.81 -18.88
N SER A 613 -21.33 -23.55 -17.84
CA SER A 613 -20.90 -24.96 -17.90
C SER A 613 -21.85 -25.88 -18.67
N GLU A 614 -23.16 -25.74 -18.47
CA GLU A 614 -24.18 -26.56 -19.16
C GLU A 614 -24.19 -26.32 -20.68
N GLU A 615 -24.00 -25.07 -21.11
CA GLU A 615 -23.94 -24.72 -22.53
C GLU A 615 -22.65 -25.22 -23.19
N ILE A 616 -21.54 -25.15 -22.44
CA ILE A 616 -20.24 -25.64 -22.88
C ILE A 616 -20.30 -27.16 -23.07
N GLU A 617 -20.87 -27.89 -22.10
CA GLU A 617 -21.05 -29.34 -22.19
C GLU A 617 -21.90 -29.75 -23.40
N GLN A 618 -22.96 -29.01 -23.71
CA GLN A 618 -23.76 -29.24 -24.91
C GLN A 618 -22.94 -29.09 -26.20
N VAL A 619 -22.17 -28.00 -26.33
CA VAL A 619 -21.32 -27.77 -27.52
C VAL A 619 -20.25 -28.85 -27.67
N LEU A 620 -19.63 -29.26 -26.56
CA LEU A 620 -18.59 -30.29 -26.57
C LEU A 620 -19.17 -31.67 -26.91
N ASN A 621 -20.34 -32.02 -26.38
CA ASN A 621 -21.02 -33.28 -26.70
C ASN A 621 -21.46 -33.34 -28.17
N ASP A 622 -21.95 -32.23 -28.72
CA ASP A 622 -22.33 -32.15 -30.14
C ASP A 622 -21.12 -32.27 -31.07
N ALA A 623 -19.98 -31.70 -30.68
CA ALA A 623 -18.72 -31.81 -31.42
C ALA A 623 -18.12 -33.23 -31.33
N GLY A 624 -18.19 -33.85 -30.14
CA GLY A 624 -17.69 -35.20 -29.87
C GLY A 624 -18.52 -36.31 -30.53
N ASN A 625 -19.85 -36.17 -30.60
CA ASN A 625 -20.72 -37.15 -31.26
C ASN A 625 -20.52 -37.20 -32.78
N ARG A 626 -20.05 -36.12 -33.41
CA ARG A 626 -19.61 -36.12 -34.82
C ARG A 626 -18.31 -36.89 -35.07
N LYS A 627 -17.64 -37.40 -34.03
CA LYS A 627 -16.45 -38.28 -34.12
C LYS A 627 -16.85 -39.76 -34.24
N ASN A 628 -18.08 -40.12 -33.86
CA ASN A 628 -18.62 -41.50 -33.83
C ASN A 628 -19.70 -41.79 -34.89
N ALA A 629 -20.05 -40.81 -35.72
CA ALA A 629 -20.90 -40.94 -36.91
C ALA A 629 -20.06 -40.64 -38.16
#